data_AF-A0A8F1WK80-F1
#
_entry.id   AF-A0A8F1WK80-F1
#
_cell.length_a   1.000
_cell.length_b   1.000
_cell.length_c   1.000
_cell.angle_alpha   90.00
_cell.angle_beta   90.00
_cell.angle_gamma   90.00
#
_symmetry.space_group_name_H-M   'P 1'
#
loop_
_entity.id
_entity.type
_entity.pdbx_description
1 polymer ?
#
loop_
_entity_poly.entity_id
_entity_poly.type
_entity_poly.pdbx_seq_one_letter_code
_entity_poly.pdbx_strand_id
1 'polypeptide(L)'
;MTHDTQHITGYSAGLLRIVLLWALILSALYISSLFGYLVFHTFAELFSIVIAFTIFTLSYNTRRYMKNNYLFFIGITYLFLAIVDTLHTLTYKGMNVIHTQGVGSATELWVAARYVESISFLAAPFFLFKEKINKILIFTIYSAVTLLIFVSIFIWHTFPACYVDGFGLTPFKKTSEYIICLILVASMWLLLKNKRFFDKDILRLLTASIAFTILTELCFTLYVGLYDFMNMLGHFSKVISYYFIYKAIIVTGINRPFDLMFRDLSVSKEEALKANKAKSDFMANMSHEIRTPMNTIIGMTELAMEMSALEKQKEYLSIVKGAANSLLSIINEILDIMKIESGRLELERIDFSVKSVLEAACDMFIVIAKKKGLSLNYSISSDVPDELNGDPTRLRQILINLTGNAIKYTTEGGVDVTLSISDDQSDDEYMNLLFSVKDTGIGIAADRKDAIFERFTQADSSTTRNYGGSGLGLTISRELVHLMNGRIWMESELGVGSAFFFTVKLKKSKTALHTADSKQHTLPLSKRRFKTLIADDIEENIILLQIRLQQYGHTVIVARNGLEAVECFKRETPDLILMDIQMPVMDGLEATRQIRQLQSSEDRRITIIALTAGVMAEEKAAYIAKGMDAVVDKPIDIEKLLSTIEASVPEGVGEVYTVPVRDTETDMQLPALDGIDMNKGISVWKDIKTYKKALIGFSDKYSNAAEKIILLIENDEIDAAYAIVHSLTGLTGILSLTDVYPLVRELSQLLKERNLSKAMGHTIRLKELLVKVTESINSIGEVDVVEDVEKSVELDIPVVKEIILRLLKSFEAYNPDVVEPALLQLQGAVSRRQIKWVKRYVEELDFVKAKEETIKLAKELRISLDTM
;
A
#
# COMPACT_ATOMS: atom_id res chain seq x y z
N MET A 1 17.18 -51.59 20.03
CA MET A 1 18.43 -52.09 20.66
C MET A 1 19.52 -52.53 19.67
N THR A 2 19.29 -52.51 18.35
CA THR A 2 20.28 -52.94 17.33
C THR A 2 20.93 -51.80 16.54
N HIS A 3 20.63 -50.53 16.85
CA HIS A 3 21.18 -49.37 16.15
C HIS A 3 22.41 -48.73 16.83
N ASP A 4 22.71 -49.09 18.09
CA ASP A 4 23.83 -48.50 18.87
C ASP A 4 25.16 -49.23 18.70
N THR A 5 25.18 -50.47 18.19
CA THR A 5 26.41 -51.28 18.07
C THR A 5 27.24 -50.96 16.82
N GLN A 6 26.65 -50.36 15.78
CA GLN A 6 27.40 -49.95 14.57
C GLN A 6 28.14 -48.60 14.72
N HIS A 7 27.72 -47.72 15.63
CA HIS A 7 28.42 -46.45 15.87
C HIS A 7 29.71 -46.62 16.69
N ILE A 8 29.81 -47.67 17.50
CA ILE A 8 30.96 -47.91 18.39
C ILE A 8 32.14 -48.56 17.64
N THR A 9 31.88 -49.39 16.61
CA THR A 9 32.91 -50.09 15.83
C THR A 9 33.61 -49.18 14.81
N GLY A 10 32.95 -48.14 14.30
CA GLY A 10 33.58 -47.14 13.43
C GLY A 10 34.56 -46.21 14.15
N TYR A 11 34.27 -45.88 15.42
CA TYR A 11 35.11 -45.02 16.25
C TYR A 11 36.44 -45.68 16.64
N SER A 12 36.43 -46.98 16.94
CA SER A 12 37.65 -47.73 17.31
C SER A 12 38.61 -47.91 16.12
N ALA A 13 38.08 -48.13 14.91
CA ALA A 13 38.89 -48.22 13.70
C ALA A 13 39.55 -46.88 13.31
N GLY A 14 38.86 -45.76 13.51
CA GLY A 14 39.40 -44.42 13.30
C GLY A 14 40.51 -44.05 14.30
N LEU A 15 40.31 -44.37 15.58
CA LEU A 15 41.31 -44.14 16.63
C LEU A 15 42.59 -44.97 16.38
N LEU A 16 42.45 -46.23 16.00
CA LEU A 16 43.58 -47.12 15.69
C LEU A 16 44.42 -46.59 14.51
N ARG A 17 43.78 -46.11 13.44
CA ARG A 17 44.47 -45.51 12.29
C ARG A 17 45.27 -44.26 12.68
N ILE A 18 44.71 -43.41 13.53
CA ILE A 18 45.41 -42.22 14.05
C ILE A 18 46.62 -42.64 14.87
N VAL A 19 46.48 -43.60 15.79
CA VAL A 19 47.57 -44.10 16.63
C VAL A 19 48.70 -44.70 15.77
N LEU A 20 48.37 -45.50 14.75
CA LEU A 20 49.36 -46.09 13.84
C LEU A 20 50.10 -45.03 13.00
N LEU A 21 49.39 -44.00 12.51
CA LEU A 21 50.00 -42.90 11.77
C LEU A 21 50.97 -42.09 12.64
N TRP A 22 50.59 -41.83 13.90
CA TRP A 22 51.48 -41.19 14.88
C TRP A 22 52.69 -42.03 15.22
N ALA A 23 52.51 -43.33 15.43
CA ALA A 23 53.62 -44.25 15.64
C ALA A 23 54.60 -44.22 14.46
N LEU A 24 54.09 -44.18 13.22
CA LEU A 24 54.91 -44.10 12.01
C LEU A 24 55.67 -42.76 11.90
N ILE A 25 55.00 -41.62 12.11
CA ILE A 25 55.64 -40.29 12.04
C ILE A 25 56.73 -40.15 13.11
N LEU A 26 56.44 -40.54 14.36
CA LEU A 26 57.40 -40.45 15.46
C LEU A 26 58.56 -41.43 15.26
N SER A 27 58.30 -42.62 14.73
CA SER A 27 59.35 -43.60 14.39
C SER A 27 60.22 -43.10 13.25
N ALA A 28 59.66 -42.46 12.21
CA ALA A 28 60.42 -41.88 11.12
C ALA A 28 61.32 -40.72 11.59
N LEU A 29 60.80 -39.85 12.46
CA LEU A 29 61.59 -38.80 13.11
C LEU A 29 62.70 -39.39 13.98
N TYR A 30 62.42 -40.42 14.78
CA TYR A 30 63.44 -41.10 15.57
C TYR A 30 64.52 -41.76 14.69
N ILE A 31 64.14 -42.43 13.62
CA ILE A 31 65.09 -43.03 12.67
C ILE A 31 65.98 -41.94 12.05
N SER A 32 65.42 -40.76 11.73
CA SER A 32 66.22 -39.66 11.19
C SER A 32 67.30 -39.16 12.17
N SER A 33 67.08 -39.27 13.49
CA SER A 33 68.10 -38.89 14.48
C SER A 33 69.29 -39.85 14.50
N LEU A 34 69.09 -41.10 14.06
CA LEU A 34 70.16 -42.09 13.90
C LEU A 34 71.06 -41.79 12.68
N PHE A 35 70.52 -41.18 11.63
CA PHE A 35 71.30 -40.78 10.44
C PHE A 35 72.08 -39.48 10.62
N GLY A 36 71.56 -38.57 11.45
CA GLY A 36 72.22 -37.34 11.81
C GLY A 36 71.28 -36.37 12.49
N TYR A 37 71.72 -35.76 13.59
CA TYR A 37 70.87 -34.85 14.36
C TYR A 37 70.42 -33.62 13.57
N LEU A 38 71.26 -33.11 12.67
CA LEU A 38 70.89 -32.01 11.78
C LEU A 38 69.69 -32.39 10.89
N VAL A 39 69.65 -33.63 10.42
CA VAL A 39 68.55 -34.17 9.60
C VAL A 39 67.28 -34.27 10.43
N PHE A 40 67.38 -34.82 11.65
CA PHE A 40 66.27 -34.86 12.60
C PHE A 40 65.71 -33.47 12.93
N HIS A 41 66.57 -32.53 13.31
CA HIS A 41 66.19 -31.16 13.63
C HIS A 41 65.48 -30.50 12.44
N THR A 42 66.06 -30.63 11.24
CA THR A 42 65.47 -30.07 10.02
C THR A 42 64.10 -30.65 9.72
N PHE A 43 63.91 -31.98 9.85
CA PHE A 43 62.60 -32.60 9.62
C PHE A 43 61.57 -32.20 10.68
N ALA A 44 61.96 -32.13 11.95
CA ALA A 44 61.08 -31.70 13.03
C ALA A 44 60.63 -30.25 12.84
N GLU A 45 61.56 -29.34 12.53
CA GLU A 45 61.26 -27.94 12.27
C GLU A 45 60.42 -27.75 11.00
N LEU A 46 60.79 -28.42 9.90
CA LEU A 46 60.02 -28.36 8.64
C LEU A 46 58.58 -28.82 8.84
N PHE A 47 58.36 -29.90 9.60
CA PHE A 47 57.02 -30.37 9.94
C PHE A 47 56.21 -29.31 10.70
N SER A 48 56.81 -28.71 11.74
CA SER A 48 56.17 -27.63 12.50
C SER A 48 55.87 -26.41 11.63
N ILE A 49 56.79 -25.99 10.76
CA ILE A 49 56.61 -24.86 9.84
C ILE A 49 55.45 -25.11 8.87
N VAL A 50 55.41 -26.29 8.24
CA VAL A 50 54.32 -26.67 7.30
C VAL A 50 52.97 -26.69 8.02
N ILE A 51 52.91 -27.25 9.23
CA ILE A 51 51.69 -27.24 10.04
C ILE A 51 51.29 -25.81 10.41
N ALA A 52 52.23 -24.94 10.78
CA ALA A 52 51.95 -23.56 11.14
C ALA A 52 51.37 -22.75 9.96
N PHE A 53 51.93 -22.90 8.76
CA PHE A 53 51.34 -22.33 7.54
C PHE A 53 49.95 -22.91 7.23
N THR A 54 49.76 -24.20 7.47
CA THR A 54 48.45 -24.85 7.28
C THR A 54 47.41 -24.32 8.27
N ILE A 55 47.79 -24.18 9.55
CA ILE A 55 47.00 -23.55 10.60
C ILE A 55 46.55 -22.16 10.17
N PHE A 56 47.47 -21.32 9.70
CA PHE A 56 47.15 -19.98 9.22
C PHE A 56 46.20 -20.02 8.02
N THR A 57 46.55 -20.78 6.99
CA THR A 57 45.77 -20.87 5.73
C THR A 57 44.35 -21.31 6.02
N LEU A 58 44.20 -22.32 6.88
CA LEU A 58 42.91 -22.85 7.27
C LEU A 58 42.12 -21.83 8.09
N SER A 59 42.74 -21.24 9.11
CA SER A 59 42.11 -20.25 9.97
C SER A 59 41.69 -19.00 9.18
N TYR A 60 42.52 -18.58 8.22
CA TYR A 60 42.21 -17.47 7.32
C TYR A 60 41.04 -17.81 6.41
N ASN A 61 41.04 -18.97 5.74
CA ASN A 61 39.94 -19.34 4.84
C ASN A 61 38.62 -19.58 5.58
N THR A 62 38.68 -20.12 6.80
CA THR A 62 37.50 -20.41 7.63
C THR A 62 37.05 -19.23 8.50
N ARG A 63 37.74 -18.08 8.42
CA ARG A 63 37.49 -16.86 9.23
C ARG A 63 36.06 -16.33 9.17
N ARG A 64 35.34 -16.58 8.08
CA ARG A 64 33.94 -16.15 7.92
C ARG A 64 32.96 -17.03 8.71
N TYR A 65 33.37 -18.24 9.04
CA TYR A 65 32.53 -19.27 9.66
C TYR A 65 32.85 -19.50 11.14
N MET A 66 34.02 -19.04 11.61
CA MET A 66 34.39 -19.14 13.03
C MET A 66 33.71 -18.05 13.86
N LYS A 67 32.76 -18.45 14.73
CA LYS A 67 32.09 -17.56 15.69
C LYS A 67 33.04 -16.96 16.74
N ASN A 68 34.10 -17.70 17.07
CA ASN A 68 35.08 -17.29 18.08
C ASN A 68 36.36 -16.82 17.40
N ASN A 69 36.68 -15.56 17.63
CA ASN A 69 37.85 -14.87 17.10
C ASN A 69 39.18 -15.32 17.75
N TYR A 70 39.13 -16.13 18.83
CA TYR A 70 40.29 -16.76 19.48
C TYR A 70 41.14 -17.59 18.51
N LEU A 71 40.54 -18.56 17.81
CA LEU A 71 41.27 -19.45 16.91
C LEU A 71 41.73 -18.74 15.63
N PHE A 72 41.00 -17.69 15.23
CA PHE A 72 41.40 -16.82 14.15
C PHE A 72 42.66 -16.01 14.51
N PHE A 73 42.70 -15.44 15.71
CA PHE A 73 43.87 -14.76 16.24
C PHE A 73 45.09 -15.69 16.33
N ILE A 74 44.92 -16.88 16.92
CA ILE A 74 45.98 -17.89 16.98
C ILE A 74 46.45 -18.26 15.56
N GLY A 75 45.54 -18.42 14.60
CA GLY A 75 45.91 -18.68 13.21
C GLY A 75 46.86 -17.63 12.62
N ILE A 76 46.61 -16.34 12.89
CA ILE A 76 47.51 -15.25 12.46
C ILE A 76 48.86 -15.35 13.17
N THR A 77 48.89 -15.62 14.47
CA THR A 77 50.14 -15.83 15.22
C THR A 77 51.01 -16.90 14.56
N TYR A 78 50.42 -18.04 14.18
CA TYR A 78 51.16 -19.17 13.61
C TYR A 78 51.78 -18.86 12.23
N LEU A 79 51.26 -17.88 11.48
CA LEU A 79 51.95 -17.38 10.29
C LEU A 79 53.30 -16.75 10.64
N PHE A 80 53.30 -15.83 11.61
CA PHE A 80 54.52 -15.14 12.02
C PHE A 80 55.48 -16.06 12.76
N LEU A 81 54.98 -17.02 13.53
CA LEU A 81 55.80 -18.09 14.09
C LEU A 81 56.47 -18.92 12.99
N ALA A 82 55.74 -19.29 11.93
CA ALA A 82 56.34 -20.02 10.80
C ALA A 82 57.47 -19.23 10.14
N ILE A 83 57.33 -17.90 10.01
CA ILE A 83 58.39 -17.04 9.46
C ILE A 83 59.62 -17.03 10.37
N VAL A 84 59.43 -16.82 11.68
CA VAL A 84 60.57 -16.78 12.63
C VAL A 84 61.22 -18.16 12.78
N ASP A 85 60.45 -19.23 12.86
CA ASP A 85 60.96 -20.61 12.92
C ASP A 85 61.71 -20.96 11.62
N THR A 86 61.26 -20.48 10.45
CA THR A 86 62.01 -20.64 9.20
C THR A 86 63.37 -19.95 9.27
N LEU A 87 63.43 -18.71 9.77
CA LEU A 87 64.71 -18.00 9.97
C LEU A 87 65.61 -18.71 10.99
N HIS A 88 65.03 -19.26 12.06
CA HIS A 88 65.73 -20.08 13.05
C HIS A 88 66.38 -21.30 12.39
N THR A 89 65.60 -22.07 11.63
CA THR A 89 66.10 -23.25 10.92
C THR A 89 67.23 -22.87 9.95
N LEU A 90 67.05 -21.82 9.14
CA LEU A 90 68.05 -21.38 8.16
C LEU A 90 69.37 -20.86 8.78
N THR A 91 69.33 -20.41 10.05
CA THR A 91 70.50 -19.97 10.81
C THR A 91 71.11 -21.05 11.70
N TYR A 92 70.52 -22.25 11.73
CA TYR A 92 70.99 -23.34 12.58
C TYR A 92 72.38 -23.84 12.16
N LYS A 93 73.23 -24.13 13.16
CA LYS A 93 74.62 -24.60 12.96
C LYS A 93 74.62 -25.90 12.15
N GLY A 94 75.19 -25.86 10.95
CA GLY A 94 75.26 -27.01 10.03
C GLY A 94 74.41 -26.86 8.76
N MET A 95 73.46 -25.91 8.70
CA MET A 95 72.70 -25.64 7.46
C MET A 95 73.43 -24.71 6.48
N ASN A 96 74.30 -23.81 6.98
CA ASN A 96 75.12 -22.89 6.18
C ASN A 96 74.37 -22.02 5.15
N VAL A 97 73.05 -21.80 5.31
CA VAL A 97 72.27 -20.99 4.37
C VAL A 97 72.40 -19.49 4.67
N ILE A 98 72.30 -19.10 5.94
CA ILE A 98 72.50 -17.71 6.39
C ILE A 98 73.78 -17.65 7.22
N HIS A 99 74.79 -16.97 6.71
CA HIS A 99 76.06 -16.75 7.43
C HIS A 99 75.89 -15.61 8.44
N THR A 100 75.80 -15.94 9.72
CA THR A 100 75.80 -14.98 10.83
C THR A 100 77.20 -14.86 11.42
N GLN A 101 77.57 -13.66 11.90
CA GLN A 101 78.87 -13.44 12.55
C GLN A 101 78.97 -14.06 13.96
N GLY A 102 77.90 -14.69 14.46
CA GLY A 102 77.86 -15.37 15.77
C GLY A 102 77.05 -16.66 15.75
N VAL A 103 77.41 -17.59 16.65
CA VAL A 103 76.84 -18.95 16.79
C VAL A 103 75.48 -18.94 17.52
N GLY A 104 75.10 -17.82 18.15
CA GLY A 104 73.91 -17.68 18.99
C GLY A 104 72.61 -17.36 18.25
N SER A 105 72.65 -16.89 17.00
CA SER A 105 71.48 -16.30 16.32
C SER A 105 70.29 -17.26 16.18
N ALA A 106 70.54 -18.56 15.97
CA ALA A 106 69.47 -19.55 15.96
C ALA A 106 68.79 -19.66 17.33
N THR A 107 69.54 -19.73 18.42
CA THR A 107 68.97 -19.80 19.78
C THR A 107 68.27 -18.51 20.21
N GLU A 108 68.69 -17.36 19.68
CA GLU A 108 68.05 -16.06 19.91
C GLU A 108 66.70 -15.98 19.20
N LEU A 109 66.64 -16.37 17.92
CA LEU A 109 65.41 -16.48 17.15
C LEU A 109 64.43 -17.48 17.77
N TRP A 110 64.94 -18.57 18.34
CA TRP A 110 64.13 -19.55 19.07
C TRP A 110 63.42 -18.92 20.26
N VAL A 111 64.18 -18.28 21.16
CA VAL A 111 63.60 -17.63 22.36
C VAL A 111 62.62 -16.53 21.95
N ALA A 112 62.94 -15.76 20.91
CA ALA A 112 62.04 -14.74 20.37
C ALA A 112 60.72 -15.35 19.84
N ALA A 113 60.78 -16.45 19.08
CA ALA A 113 59.58 -17.14 18.59
C ALA A 113 58.70 -17.66 19.74
N ARG A 114 59.30 -18.24 20.78
CA ARG A 114 58.56 -18.77 21.94
C ARG A 114 57.94 -17.67 22.81
N TYR A 115 58.57 -16.49 22.89
CA TYR A 115 57.93 -15.31 23.47
C TYR A 115 56.72 -14.85 22.67
N VAL A 116 56.84 -14.76 21.34
CA VAL A 116 55.71 -14.42 20.46
C VAL A 116 54.58 -15.43 20.66
N GLU A 117 54.88 -16.72 20.71
CA GLU A 117 53.89 -17.79 20.92
C GLU A 117 53.19 -17.68 22.27
N SER A 118 53.94 -17.62 23.37
CA SER A 118 53.39 -17.59 24.73
C SER A 118 52.58 -16.32 25.03
N ILE A 119 53.06 -15.14 24.61
CA ILE A 119 52.33 -13.88 24.75
C ILE A 119 51.04 -13.92 23.93
N SER A 120 51.06 -14.55 22.74
CA SER A 120 49.86 -14.71 21.92
C SER A 120 48.83 -15.61 22.59
N PHE A 121 49.24 -16.72 23.20
CA PHE A 121 48.33 -17.56 23.99
C PHE A 121 47.72 -16.80 25.17
N LEU A 122 48.50 -15.93 25.83
CA LEU A 122 48.02 -15.10 26.93
C LEU A 122 47.02 -14.04 26.45
N ALA A 123 47.24 -13.48 25.28
CA ALA A 123 46.39 -12.44 24.68
C ALA A 123 45.12 -13.00 24.01
N ALA A 124 45.14 -14.27 23.55
CA ALA A 124 44.05 -14.87 22.80
C ALA A 124 42.66 -14.80 23.48
N PRO A 125 42.52 -14.97 24.83
CA PRO A 125 41.25 -14.83 25.53
C PRO A 125 40.58 -13.45 25.36
N PHE A 126 41.32 -12.36 25.14
CA PHE A 126 40.73 -11.02 24.92
C PHE A 126 39.90 -10.95 23.63
N PHE A 127 40.15 -11.85 22.68
CA PHE A 127 39.42 -11.92 21.42
C PHE A 127 38.16 -12.77 21.49
N LEU A 128 37.85 -13.38 22.65
CA LEU A 128 36.61 -14.14 22.87
C LEU A 128 35.35 -13.26 22.81
N PHE A 129 35.47 -12.00 23.25
CA PHE A 129 34.33 -11.08 23.44
C PHE A 129 34.15 -10.08 22.30
N LYS A 130 35.06 -10.05 21.32
CA LYS A 130 34.98 -9.12 20.20
C LYS A 130 34.25 -9.76 19.03
N GLU A 131 33.17 -9.11 18.58
CA GLU A 131 32.45 -9.54 17.37
C GLU A 131 33.29 -9.39 16.09
N LYS A 132 34.19 -8.40 16.04
CA LYS A 132 35.06 -8.13 14.90
C LYS A 132 36.51 -7.90 15.32
N ILE A 133 37.43 -8.60 14.67
CA ILE A 133 38.88 -8.35 14.76
C ILE A 133 39.31 -7.35 13.68
N ASN A 134 40.05 -6.30 14.05
CA ASN A 134 40.79 -5.46 13.11
C ASN A 134 42.03 -6.22 12.62
N LYS A 135 41.88 -6.92 11.49
CA LYS A 135 42.92 -7.77 10.89
C LYS A 135 44.16 -6.97 10.54
N ILE A 136 43.98 -5.79 9.94
CA ILE A 136 45.07 -4.92 9.50
C ILE A 136 45.94 -4.54 10.69
N LEU A 137 45.32 -4.13 11.80
CA LEU A 137 46.05 -3.78 13.02
C LEU A 137 46.86 -4.96 13.56
N ILE A 138 46.26 -6.15 13.64
CA ILE A 138 46.96 -7.35 14.15
C ILE A 138 48.13 -7.73 13.24
N PHE A 139 47.93 -7.76 11.92
CA PHE A 139 49.00 -8.02 10.96
C PHE A 139 50.12 -6.98 11.05
N THR A 140 49.77 -5.70 11.24
CA THR A 140 50.76 -4.62 11.38
C THR A 140 51.58 -4.78 12.64
N ILE A 141 50.95 -5.10 13.78
CA ILE A 141 51.64 -5.33 15.05
C ILE A 141 52.61 -6.50 14.92
N TYR A 142 52.15 -7.67 14.44
CA TYR A 142 53.05 -8.82 14.28
C TYR A 142 54.16 -8.57 13.26
N SER A 143 53.89 -7.88 12.16
CA SER A 143 54.93 -7.52 11.19
C SER A 143 55.98 -6.59 11.81
N ALA A 144 55.55 -5.60 12.60
CA ALA A 144 56.46 -4.71 13.32
C ALA A 144 57.28 -5.46 14.37
N VAL A 145 56.67 -6.37 15.13
CA VAL A 145 57.36 -7.20 16.14
C VAL A 145 58.37 -8.14 15.47
N THR A 146 57.99 -8.85 14.40
CA THR A 146 58.90 -9.73 13.66
C THR A 146 60.06 -8.95 13.03
N LEU A 147 59.78 -7.77 12.47
CA LEU A 147 60.83 -6.88 11.96
C LEU A 147 61.76 -6.41 13.07
N LEU A 148 61.22 -6.02 14.23
CA LEU A 148 62.02 -5.60 15.38
C LEU A 148 62.92 -6.72 15.91
N ILE A 149 62.41 -7.96 15.97
CA ILE A 149 63.20 -9.15 16.33
C ILE A 149 64.35 -9.33 15.33
N PHE A 150 64.05 -9.26 14.03
CA PHE A 150 65.05 -9.39 12.98
C PHE A 150 66.14 -8.31 13.08
N VAL A 151 65.75 -7.05 13.18
CA VAL A 151 66.68 -5.91 13.31
C VAL A 151 67.52 -6.04 14.59
N SER A 152 66.91 -6.40 15.72
CA SER A 152 67.61 -6.54 17.01
C SER A 152 68.69 -7.63 16.99
N ILE A 153 68.42 -8.75 16.31
CA ILE A 153 69.35 -9.89 16.24
C ILE A 153 70.44 -9.68 15.18
N PHE A 154 70.05 -9.29 13.95
CA PHE A 154 70.96 -9.28 12.81
C PHE A 154 71.62 -7.94 12.51
N ILE A 155 71.01 -6.82 12.88
CA ILE A 155 71.49 -5.47 12.51
C ILE A 155 72.07 -4.74 13.73
N TRP A 156 71.31 -4.66 14.82
CA TRP A 156 71.74 -3.95 16.03
C TRP A 156 72.57 -4.82 16.97
N HIS A 157 72.46 -6.16 16.86
CA HIS A 157 73.11 -7.10 17.76
C HIS A 157 72.87 -6.80 19.25
N THR A 158 71.69 -6.25 19.56
CA THR A 158 71.28 -5.85 20.91
C THR A 158 70.59 -6.99 21.67
N PHE A 159 70.22 -8.08 20.99
CA PHE A 159 69.58 -9.21 21.63
C PHE A 159 70.59 -9.97 22.52
N PRO A 160 70.25 -10.31 23.78
CA PRO A 160 71.21 -10.97 24.66
C PRO A 160 71.59 -12.37 24.16
N ALA A 161 72.88 -12.71 24.21
CA ALA A 161 73.37 -14.00 23.77
C ALA A 161 72.67 -15.16 24.51
N CYS A 162 72.16 -16.12 23.75
CA CYS A 162 71.43 -17.28 24.28
C CYS A 162 72.29 -18.55 24.42
N TYR A 163 73.44 -18.59 23.74
CA TYR A 163 74.37 -19.72 23.75
C TYR A 163 75.81 -19.23 23.55
N VAL A 164 76.75 -19.83 24.27
CA VAL A 164 78.19 -19.56 24.13
C VAL A 164 78.92 -20.89 23.92
N ASP A 165 79.66 -21.00 22.81
CA ASP A 165 80.46 -22.19 22.49
C ASP A 165 81.40 -22.53 23.67
N GLY A 166 81.34 -23.78 24.16
CA GLY A 166 82.13 -24.26 25.30
C GLY A 166 81.53 -24.03 26.69
N PHE A 167 80.62 -23.05 26.86
CA PHE A 167 79.96 -22.75 28.15
C PHE A 167 78.49 -23.16 28.20
N GLY A 168 77.85 -23.42 27.05
CA GLY A 168 76.47 -23.90 26.96
C GLY A 168 75.44 -22.78 26.97
N LEU A 169 74.24 -23.06 27.52
CA LEU A 169 73.12 -22.11 27.57
C LEU A 169 73.39 -20.98 28.57
N THR A 170 73.11 -19.74 28.16
CA THR A 170 73.30 -18.57 29.03
C THR A 170 72.23 -18.51 30.13
N PRO A 171 72.50 -17.83 31.26
CA PRO A 171 71.48 -17.59 32.29
C PRO A 171 70.25 -16.90 31.71
N PHE A 172 70.45 -15.94 30.79
CA PHE A 172 69.37 -15.24 30.11
C PHE A 172 68.42 -16.21 29.39
N LYS A 173 68.95 -17.17 28.63
CA LYS A 173 68.14 -18.17 27.93
C LYS A 173 67.29 -18.99 28.92
N LYS A 174 67.93 -19.56 29.95
CA LYS A 174 67.23 -20.39 30.95
C LYS A 174 66.13 -19.60 31.68
N THR A 175 66.44 -18.38 32.11
CA THR A 175 65.45 -17.50 32.75
C THR A 175 64.30 -17.17 31.80
N SER A 176 64.59 -16.92 30.52
CA SER A 176 63.56 -16.63 29.52
C SER A 176 62.60 -17.79 29.33
N GLU A 177 63.12 -19.02 29.21
CA GLU A 177 62.30 -20.23 29.05
C GLU A 177 61.43 -20.50 30.29
N TYR A 178 61.92 -20.27 31.51
CA TYR A 178 61.08 -20.33 32.72
C TYR A 178 59.97 -19.27 32.73
N ILE A 179 60.27 -18.05 32.27
CA ILE A 179 59.25 -16.99 32.14
C ILE A 179 58.19 -17.39 31.10
N ILE A 180 58.61 -17.97 29.97
CA ILE A 180 57.71 -18.48 28.92
C ILE A 180 56.80 -19.58 29.50
N CYS A 181 57.34 -20.54 30.26
CA CYS A 181 56.54 -21.55 30.97
C CYS A 181 55.49 -20.91 31.89
N LEU A 182 55.87 -19.89 32.67
CA LEU A 182 54.95 -19.17 33.56
C LEU A 182 53.80 -18.51 32.77
N ILE A 183 54.12 -17.85 31.66
CA ILE A 183 53.14 -17.23 30.75
C ILE A 183 52.19 -18.29 30.18
N LEU A 184 52.70 -19.45 29.77
CA LEU A 184 51.88 -20.54 29.23
C LEU A 184 50.96 -21.17 30.31
N VAL A 185 51.43 -21.31 31.55
CA VAL A 185 50.59 -21.75 32.68
C VAL A 185 49.46 -20.76 32.94
N ALA A 186 49.76 -19.45 32.95
CA ALA A 186 48.74 -18.41 33.07
C ALA A 186 47.74 -18.44 31.90
N SER A 187 48.23 -18.66 30.68
CA SER A 187 47.40 -18.81 29.47
C SER A 187 46.46 -20.02 29.57
N MET A 188 46.96 -21.17 30.04
CA MET A 188 46.16 -22.37 30.28
C MET A 188 45.09 -22.13 31.34
N TRP A 189 45.42 -21.42 32.43
CA TRP A 189 44.45 -21.04 33.45
C TRP A 189 43.35 -20.14 32.89
N LEU A 190 43.69 -19.13 32.09
CA LEU A 190 42.70 -18.26 31.43
C LEU A 190 41.81 -19.00 30.45
N LEU A 191 42.38 -19.97 29.71
CA LEU A 191 41.61 -20.83 28.80
C LEU A 191 40.58 -21.66 29.58
N LEU A 192 40.98 -22.31 30.68
CA LEU A 192 40.10 -23.11 31.53
C LEU A 192 39.03 -22.27 32.24
N LYS A 193 39.37 -21.05 32.67
CA LYS A 193 38.42 -20.09 33.26
C LYS A 193 37.32 -19.71 32.25
N ASN A 194 37.66 -19.62 30.98
CA ASN A 194 36.75 -19.26 29.89
C ASN A 194 36.14 -20.48 29.16
N LYS A 195 36.15 -21.67 29.77
CA LYS A 195 35.67 -22.93 29.18
C LYS A 195 34.28 -22.89 28.55
N ARG A 196 33.39 -21.99 29.01
CA ARG A 196 32.02 -21.83 28.49
C ARG A 196 31.96 -21.42 27.01
N PHE A 197 33.03 -20.82 26.48
CA PHE A 197 33.10 -20.34 25.09
C PHE A 197 33.66 -21.37 24.12
N PHE A 198 34.02 -22.56 24.59
CA PHE A 198 34.64 -23.60 23.78
C PHE A 198 33.83 -24.90 23.86
N ASP A 199 33.77 -25.63 22.75
CA ASP A 199 33.33 -27.03 22.79
C ASP A 199 34.31 -27.83 23.66
N LYS A 200 33.80 -28.85 24.38
CA LYS A 200 34.60 -29.73 25.23
C LYS A 200 35.77 -30.36 24.48
N ASP A 201 35.59 -30.73 23.22
CA ASP A 201 36.65 -31.36 22.42
C ASP A 201 37.71 -30.36 21.98
N ILE A 202 37.31 -29.14 21.62
CA ILE A 202 38.24 -28.06 21.28
C ILE A 202 39.05 -27.65 22.52
N LEU A 203 38.38 -27.51 23.67
CA LEU A 203 39.01 -27.16 24.93
C LEU A 203 40.09 -28.18 25.29
N ARG A 204 39.78 -29.48 25.19
CA ARG A 204 40.75 -30.57 25.43
C ARG A 204 41.97 -30.46 24.52
N LEU A 205 41.76 -30.24 23.22
CA LEU A 205 42.85 -30.11 22.24
C LEU A 205 43.73 -28.89 22.53
N LEU A 206 43.14 -27.74 22.84
CA LEU A 206 43.90 -26.53 23.19
C LEU A 206 44.67 -26.69 24.50
N THR A 207 44.06 -27.29 25.53
CA THR A 207 44.77 -27.55 26.80
C THR A 207 45.90 -28.55 26.62
N ALA A 208 45.71 -29.60 25.80
CA ALA A 208 46.75 -30.56 25.49
C ALA A 208 47.91 -29.90 24.75
N SER A 209 47.62 -29.03 23.77
CA SER A 209 48.65 -28.27 23.09
C SER A 209 49.49 -27.42 24.04
N ILE A 210 48.86 -26.57 24.87
CA ILE A 210 49.59 -25.71 25.81
C ILE A 210 50.43 -26.53 26.79
N ALA A 211 49.93 -27.68 27.25
CA ALA A 211 50.69 -28.59 28.11
C ALA A 211 51.93 -29.16 27.41
N PHE A 212 51.82 -29.59 26.15
CA PHE A 212 52.97 -30.05 25.37
C PHE A 212 53.93 -28.91 25.00
N THR A 213 53.46 -27.67 24.82
CA THR A 213 54.34 -26.51 24.67
C THR A 213 55.11 -26.23 25.96
N ILE A 214 54.48 -26.32 27.15
CA ILE A 214 55.20 -26.19 28.42
C ILE A 214 56.28 -27.28 28.56
N LEU A 215 55.94 -28.54 28.22
CA LEU A 215 56.90 -29.65 28.22
C LEU A 215 58.08 -29.39 27.27
N THR A 216 57.79 -28.83 26.09
CA THR A 216 58.79 -28.43 25.09
C THR A 216 59.81 -27.46 25.69
N GLU A 217 59.34 -26.37 26.31
CA GLU A 217 60.23 -25.37 26.91
C GLU A 217 61.03 -25.94 28.08
N LEU A 218 60.41 -26.76 28.94
CA LEU A 218 61.12 -27.43 30.04
C LEU A 218 62.23 -28.35 29.52
N CYS A 219 61.98 -29.10 28.46
CA CYS A 219 63.01 -29.91 27.81
C CYS A 219 64.17 -29.06 27.27
N PHE A 220 63.87 -27.87 26.70
CA PHE A 220 64.90 -26.97 26.20
C PHE A 220 65.70 -26.25 27.31
N THR A 221 65.17 -26.13 28.53
CA THR A 221 65.95 -25.61 29.68
C THR A 221 67.01 -26.59 30.20
N LEU A 222 66.81 -27.89 29.97
CA LEU A 222 67.56 -28.96 30.62
C LEU A 222 68.66 -29.57 29.75
N TYR A 223 68.74 -29.25 28.45
CA TYR A 223 69.77 -29.82 27.59
C TYR A 223 71.14 -29.16 27.79
N VAL A 224 72.18 -29.98 27.78
CA VAL A 224 73.57 -29.52 27.92
C VAL A 224 74.28 -29.44 26.57
N GLY A 225 73.94 -30.35 25.63
CA GLY A 225 74.49 -30.40 24.29
C GLY A 225 73.42 -30.41 23.20
N LEU A 226 73.79 -29.99 21.99
CA LEU A 226 72.86 -29.98 20.84
C LEU A 226 72.31 -31.37 20.50
N TYR A 227 72.97 -32.44 20.92
CA TYR A 227 72.61 -33.84 20.64
C TYR A 227 71.94 -34.56 21.82
N ASP A 228 71.53 -33.82 22.85
CA ASP A 228 71.01 -34.39 24.10
C ASP A 228 69.59 -34.99 23.93
N PHE A 229 69.27 -35.99 24.75
CA PHE A 229 67.96 -36.62 24.77
C PHE A 229 66.86 -35.60 25.09
N MET A 230 67.12 -34.66 26.00
CA MET A 230 66.17 -33.60 26.34
C MET A 230 65.89 -32.68 25.14
N ASN A 231 66.89 -32.41 24.31
CA ASN A 231 66.72 -31.61 23.09
C ASN A 231 65.83 -32.34 22.07
N MET A 232 66.04 -33.65 21.91
CA MET A 232 65.20 -34.50 21.06
C MET A 232 63.76 -34.58 21.56
N LEU A 233 63.56 -34.77 22.88
CA LEU A 233 62.24 -34.82 23.50
C LEU A 233 61.48 -33.48 23.38
N GLY A 234 62.19 -32.36 23.43
CA GLY A 234 61.65 -31.03 23.16
C GLY A 234 61.06 -30.93 21.75
N HIS A 235 61.80 -31.33 20.73
CA HIS A 235 61.31 -31.33 19.34
C HIS A 235 60.09 -32.26 19.14
N PHE A 236 60.07 -33.45 19.75
CA PHE A 236 58.90 -34.32 19.73
C PHE A 236 57.67 -33.67 20.37
N SER A 237 57.86 -33.02 21.53
CA SER A 237 56.79 -32.33 22.24
C SER A 237 56.24 -31.15 21.42
N LYS A 238 57.11 -30.41 20.71
CA LYS A 238 56.73 -29.32 19.79
C LYS A 238 55.84 -29.83 18.66
N VAL A 239 56.26 -30.91 18.00
CA VAL A 239 55.52 -31.57 16.91
C VAL A 239 54.11 -31.96 17.37
N ILE A 240 53.99 -32.55 18.56
CA ILE A 240 52.70 -32.95 19.14
C ILE A 240 51.84 -31.73 19.46
N SER A 241 52.43 -30.67 20.04
CA SER A 241 51.70 -29.45 20.35
C SER A 241 51.08 -28.79 19.10
N TYR A 242 51.87 -28.64 18.04
CA TYR A 242 51.44 -28.00 16.79
C TYR A 242 50.30 -28.79 16.14
N TYR A 243 50.35 -30.12 16.21
CA TYR A 243 49.25 -30.95 15.73
C TYR A 243 47.95 -30.76 16.51
N PHE A 244 48.00 -30.60 17.83
CA PHE A 244 46.79 -30.39 18.62
C PHE A 244 46.08 -29.09 18.27
N ILE A 245 46.83 -28.01 18.02
CA ILE A 245 46.25 -26.74 17.54
C ILE A 245 45.68 -26.89 16.13
N TYR A 246 46.42 -27.53 15.23
CA TYR A 246 45.92 -27.84 13.89
C TYR A 246 44.60 -28.61 13.94
N LYS A 247 44.50 -29.64 14.79
CA LYS A 247 43.28 -30.41 14.97
C LYS A 247 42.15 -29.56 15.58
N ALA A 248 42.46 -28.69 16.54
CA ALA A 248 41.47 -27.77 17.11
C ALA A 248 40.88 -26.83 16.05
N ILE A 249 41.71 -26.34 15.12
CA ILE A 249 41.31 -25.45 14.03
C ILE A 249 40.58 -26.21 12.92
N ILE A 250 40.94 -27.46 12.61
CA ILE A 250 40.18 -28.30 11.67
C ILE A 250 38.78 -28.64 12.18
N VAL A 251 38.68 -29.07 13.44
CA VAL A 251 37.40 -29.46 14.04
C VAL A 251 36.43 -28.28 14.04
N THR A 252 36.93 -27.06 14.21
CA THR A 252 36.12 -25.83 14.16
C THR A 252 35.89 -25.31 12.76
N GLY A 253 36.91 -25.31 11.91
CA GLY A 253 36.87 -24.68 10.58
C GLY A 253 36.27 -25.54 9.47
N ILE A 254 36.36 -26.88 9.55
CA ILE A 254 35.96 -27.80 8.46
C ILE A 254 34.85 -28.76 8.88
N ASN A 255 34.86 -29.30 10.10
CA ASN A 255 33.95 -30.38 10.47
C ASN A 255 32.55 -29.93 10.95
N ARG A 256 32.36 -28.66 11.33
CA ARG A 256 31.05 -28.11 11.78
C ARG A 256 30.53 -26.82 11.09
N PRO A 257 30.92 -26.43 9.85
CA PRO A 257 30.31 -25.29 9.19
C PRO A 257 28.88 -25.59 8.69
N PHE A 258 28.59 -26.85 8.34
CA PHE A 258 27.30 -27.26 7.78
C PHE A 258 26.15 -27.17 8.79
N ASP A 259 26.36 -27.57 10.05
CA ASP A 259 25.30 -27.53 11.07
C ASP A 259 24.82 -26.10 11.36
N LEU A 260 25.73 -25.11 11.27
CA LEU A 260 25.40 -23.70 11.45
C LEU A 260 24.63 -23.16 10.24
N MET A 261 25.07 -23.44 9.01
CA MET A 261 24.30 -23.09 7.81
C MET A 261 22.93 -23.78 7.79
N PHE A 262 22.84 -25.04 8.19
CA PHE A 262 21.57 -25.76 8.26
C PHE A 262 20.65 -25.18 9.31
N ARG A 263 21.19 -24.76 10.46
CA ARG A 263 20.42 -24.09 11.51
C ARG A 263 19.93 -22.71 11.05
N ASP A 264 20.79 -21.90 10.46
CA ASP A 264 20.41 -20.56 9.98
C ASP A 264 19.41 -20.66 8.81
N LEU A 265 19.59 -21.65 7.92
CA LEU A 265 18.63 -21.98 6.87
C LEU A 265 17.30 -22.49 7.45
N SER A 266 17.34 -23.30 8.51
CA SER A 266 16.13 -23.80 9.16
C SER A 266 15.37 -22.68 9.87
N VAL A 267 16.07 -21.77 10.55
CA VAL A 267 15.46 -20.58 11.18
C VAL A 267 14.85 -19.68 10.11
N SER A 268 15.59 -19.35 9.05
CA SER A 268 15.07 -18.52 7.94
C SER A 268 13.89 -19.18 7.23
N LYS A 269 13.94 -20.51 7.03
CA LYS A 269 12.81 -21.27 6.49
C LYS A 269 11.61 -21.26 7.43
N GLU A 270 11.83 -21.39 8.74
CA GLU A 270 10.76 -21.33 9.74
C GLU A 270 10.10 -19.96 9.77
N GLU A 271 10.88 -18.87 9.70
CA GLU A 271 10.38 -17.50 9.56
C GLU A 271 9.57 -17.31 8.28
N ALA A 272 10.08 -17.79 7.14
CA ALA A 272 9.37 -17.73 5.86
C ALA A 272 8.08 -18.55 5.88
N LEU A 273 8.07 -19.73 6.52
CA LEU A 273 6.88 -20.56 6.68
C LEU A 273 5.86 -19.91 7.61
N LYS A 274 6.29 -19.25 8.70
CA LYS A 274 5.41 -18.46 9.57
C LYS A 274 4.76 -17.31 8.81
N ALA A 275 5.53 -16.56 8.03
CA ALA A 275 5.01 -15.47 7.19
C ALA A 275 4.03 -16.00 6.12
N ASN A 276 4.36 -17.10 5.46
CA ASN A 276 3.50 -17.69 4.43
C ASN A 276 2.21 -18.26 5.02
N LYS A 277 2.28 -18.89 6.20
CA LYS A 277 1.10 -19.37 6.93
C LYS A 277 0.19 -18.20 7.32
N ALA A 278 0.75 -17.13 7.89
CA ALA A 278 -0.01 -15.92 8.21
C ALA A 278 -0.70 -15.31 6.97
N LYS A 279 -0.02 -15.33 5.81
CA LYS A 279 -0.60 -14.90 4.52
C LYS A 279 -1.73 -15.82 4.04
N SER A 280 -1.59 -17.14 4.21
CA SER A 280 -2.66 -18.10 3.87
C SER A 280 -3.86 -17.96 4.79
N ASP A 281 -3.64 -17.82 6.09
CA ASP A 281 -4.70 -17.61 7.09
C ASP A 281 -5.43 -16.28 6.82
N PHE A 282 -4.70 -15.22 6.42
CA PHE A 282 -5.28 -13.96 5.93
C PHE A 282 -6.21 -14.17 4.73
N MET A 283 -5.75 -14.85 3.68
CA MET A 283 -6.55 -15.10 2.48
C MET A 283 -7.81 -15.93 2.78
N ALA A 284 -7.69 -16.92 3.68
CA ALA A 284 -8.82 -17.76 4.09
C ALA A 284 -9.89 -16.95 4.83
N ASN A 285 -9.49 -16.11 5.79
CA ASN A 285 -10.40 -15.25 6.55
C ASN A 285 -11.07 -14.20 5.65
N MET A 286 -10.30 -13.55 4.75
CA MET A 286 -10.86 -12.59 3.79
C MET A 286 -11.86 -13.25 2.83
N SER A 287 -11.59 -14.46 2.36
CA SER A 287 -12.55 -15.19 1.53
C SER A 287 -13.88 -15.39 2.26
N HIS A 288 -13.85 -15.68 3.56
CA HIS A 288 -15.05 -15.91 4.36
C HIS A 288 -15.84 -14.63 4.66
N GLU A 289 -15.14 -13.54 4.97
CA GLU A 289 -15.71 -12.20 5.21
C GLU A 289 -16.27 -11.58 3.92
N ILE A 290 -15.71 -11.89 2.75
CA ILE A 290 -16.24 -11.48 1.44
C ILE A 290 -17.46 -12.33 1.04
N ARG A 291 -17.41 -13.64 1.27
CA ARG A 291 -18.47 -14.58 0.85
C ARG A 291 -19.80 -14.33 1.56
N THR A 292 -19.77 -13.90 2.82
CA THR A 292 -20.98 -13.69 3.64
C THR A 292 -21.89 -12.55 3.14
N PRO A 293 -21.40 -11.31 2.91
CA PRO A 293 -22.20 -10.26 2.30
C PRO A 293 -22.56 -10.59 0.85
N MET A 294 -21.66 -11.23 0.09
CA MET A 294 -21.96 -11.70 -1.28
C MET A 294 -23.15 -12.66 -1.33
N ASN A 295 -23.17 -13.68 -0.49
CA ASN A 295 -24.29 -14.64 -0.44
C ASN A 295 -25.59 -13.98 0.03
N THR A 296 -25.49 -12.99 0.93
CA THR A 296 -26.65 -12.17 1.33
C THR A 296 -27.17 -11.34 0.16
N ILE A 297 -26.29 -10.70 -0.62
CA ILE A 297 -26.67 -9.95 -1.82
C ILE A 297 -27.40 -10.88 -2.79
N ILE A 298 -26.78 -12.01 -3.16
CA ILE A 298 -27.35 -12.98 -4.11
C ILE A 298 -28.70 -13.48 -3.64
N GLY A 299 -28.79 -14.03 -2.43
CA GLY A 299 -30.02 -14.63 -1.91
C GLY A 299 -31.15 -13.62 -1.69
N MET A 300 -30.83 -12.40 -1.22
CA MET A 300 -31.85 -11.37 -1.02
C MET A 300 -32.31 -10.77 -2.36
N THR A 301 -31.43 -10.72 -3.37
CA THR A 301 -31.85 -10.35 -4.74
C THR A 301 -32.72 -11.43 -5.40
N GLU A 302 -32.40 -12.71 -5.24
CA GLU A 302 -33.23 -13.82 -5.75
C GLU A 302 -34.62 -13.78 -5.12
N LEU A 303 -34.71 -13.67 -3.79
CA LEU A 303 -35.99 -13.54 -3.07
C LEU A 303 -36.75 -12.27 -3.47
N ALA A 304 -36.07 -11.14 -3.64
CA ALA A 304 -36.71 -9.90 -4.11
C ALA A 304 -37.24 -10.00 -5.54
N MET A 305 -36.65 -10.86 -6.38
CA MET A 305 -37.11 -11.11 -7.76
C MET A 305 -38.32 -12.03 -7.83
N GLU A 306 -38.48 -12.95 -6.86
CA GLU A 306 -39.62 -13.88 -6.78
C GLU A 306 -40.87 -13.29 -6.09
N MET A 307 -40.75 -12.11 -5.48
CA MET A 307 -41.83 -11.51 -4.69
C MET A 307 -42.77 -10.62 -5.50
N SER A 308 -44.07 -10.71 -5.18
CA SER A 308 -45.14 -9.90 -5.76
C SER A 308 -45.50 -8.63 -4.95
N ALA A 309 -45.00 -8.49 -3.71
CA ALA A 309 -45.36 -7.39 -2.80
C ALA A 309 -44.23 -6.34 -2.65
N LEU A 310 -44.56 -5.07 -2.94
CA LEU A 310 -43.61 -3.93 -3.00
C LEU A 310 -42.95 -3.60 -1.66
N GLU A 311 -43.69 -3.66 -0.53
CA GLU A 311 -43.14 -3.40 0.81
C GLU A 311 -42.03 -4.38 1.19
N LYS A 312 -42.24 -5.69 0.96
CA LYS A 312 -41.23 -6.71 1.25
C LYS A 312 -40.01 -6.54 0.35
N GLN A 313 -40.21 -6.26 -0.93
CA GLN A 313 -39.13 -6.01 -1.87
C GLN A 313 -38.19 -4.87 -1.42
N LYS A 314 -38.74 -3.81 -0.83
CA LYS A 314 -37.98 -2.69 -0.27
C LYS A 314 -37.12 -3.10 0.94
N GLU A 315 -37.62 -4.00 1.78
CA GLU A 315 -36.87 -4.57 2.91
C GLU A 315 -35.68 -5.40 2.42
N TYR A 316 -35.89 -6.31 1.46
CA TYR A 316 -34.82 -7.10 0.86
C TYR A 316 -33.77 -6.24 0.14
N LEU A 317 -34.20 -5.22 -0.62
CA LEU A 317 -33.28 -4.28 -1.26
C LEU A 317 -32.48 -3.44 -0.25
N SER A 318 -33.07 -3.13 0.92
CA SER A 318 -32.34 -2.50 2.02
C SER A 318 -31.28 -3.42 2.61
N ILE A 319 -31.56 -4.73 2.73
CA ILE A 319 -30.58 -5.74 3.16
C ILE A 319 -29.46 -5.88 2.13
N VAL A 320 -29.78 -5.90 0.83
CA VAL A 320 -28.79 -5.92 -0.26
C VAL A 320 -27.89 -4.69 -0.19
N LYS A 321 -28.46 -3.49 -0.02
CA LYS A 321 -27.69 -2.25 0.13
C LYS A 321 -26.77 -2.30 1.36
N GLY A 322 -27.26 -2.82 2.48
CA GLY A 322 -26.46 -3.04 3.68
C GLY A 322 -25.28 -3.99 3.44
N ALA A 323 -25.52 -5.12 2.79
CA ALA A 323 -24.50 -6.11 2.46
C ALA A 323 -23.45 -5.57 1.47
N ALA A 324 -23.86 -4.78 0.47
CA ALA A 324 -22.95 -4.12 -0.47
C ALA A 324 -22.04 -3.09 0.21
N ASN A 325 -22.59 -2.29 1.13
CA ASN A 325 -21.80 -1.34 1.92
C ASN A 325 -20.79 -2.04 2.83
N SER A 326 -21.18 -3.16 3.47
CA SER A 326 -20.25 -3.97 4.28
C SER A 326 -19.12 -4.55 3.44
N LEU A 327 -19.42 -5.06 2.24
CA LEU A 327 -18.40 -5.57 1.32
C LEU A 327 -17.41 -4.49 0.90
N LEU A 328 -17.91 -3.28 0.58
CA LEU A 328 -17.07 -2.14 0.23
C LEU A 328 -16.16 -1.73 1.41
N SER A 329 -16.66 -1.77 2.65
CA SER A 329 -15.85 -1.54 3.85
C SER A 329 -14.70 -2.54 3.94
N ILE A 330 -14.98 -3.83 3.77
CA ILE A 330 -13.95 -4.89 3.82
C ILE A 330 -12.89 -4.68 2.74
N ILE A 331 -13.30 -4.33 1.51
CA ILE A 331 -12.37 -4.05 0.42
C ILE A 331 -11.46 -2.86 0.78
N ASN A 332 -12.04 -1.77 1.29
CA ASN A 332 -11.28 -0.59 1.69
C ASN A 332 -10.31 -0.90 2.86
N GLU A 333 -10.73 -1.70 3.84
CA GLU A 333 -9.88 -2.15 4.94
C GLU A 333 -8.68 -2.98 4.46
N ILE A 334 -8.89 -3.88 3.48
CA ILE A 334 -7.81 -4.64 2.85
C ILE A 334 -6.83 -3.69 2.13
N LEU A 335 -7.35 -2.75 1.34
CA LEU A 335 -6.53 -1.80 0.60
C LEU A 335 -5.72 -0.90 1.53
N ASP A 336 -6.30 -0.42 2.63
CA ASP A 336 -5.61 0.37 3.65
C ASP A 336 -4.45 -0.44 4.26
N ILE A 337 -4.65 -1.72 4.60
CA ILE A 337 -3.58 -2.59 5.11
C ILE A 337 -2.47 -2.79 4.08
N MET A 338 -2.81 -3.03 2.81
CA MET A 338 -1.80 -3.19 1.75
C MET A 338 -0.97 -1.91 1.55
N LYS A 339 -1.59 -0.73 1.67
CA LYS A 339 -0.89 0.56 1.61
C LYS A 339 0.03 0.75 2.81
N ILE A 340 -0.39 0.36 4.00
CA ILE A 340 0.43 0.43 5.22
C ILE A 340 1.64 -0.51 5.12
N GLU A 341 1.45 -1.79 4.75
CA GLU A 341 2.56 -2.75 4.65
C GLU A 341 3.60 -2.40 3.60
N SER A 342 3.16 -1.76 2.51
CA SER A 342 4.08 -1.31 1.45
C SER A 342 4.77 0.01 1.79
N GLY A 343 4.47 0.63 2.94
CA GLY A 343 4.98 1.94 3.34
C GLY A 343 4.50 3.08 2.44
N ARG A 344 3.39 2.89 1.71
CA ARG A 344 2.83 3.85 0.73
C ARG A 344 1.68 4.68 1.28
N LEU A 345 1.32 4.54 2.56
CA LEU A 345 0.28 5.34 3.18
C LEU A 345 0.88 6.67 3.68
N GLU A 346 0.52 7.77 3.02
CA GLU A 346 0.87 9.12 3.45
C GLU A 346 -0.32 9.79 4.15
N LEU A 347 -0.04 10.50 5.25
CA LEU A 347 -1.06 11.27 5.97
C LEU A 347 -1.21 12.65 5.34
N GLU A 348 -2.45 13.09 5.16
CA GLU A 348 -2.74 14.46 4.74
C GLU A 348 -2.36 15.47 5.85
N ARG A 349 -2.02 16.69 5.46
CA ARG A 349 -1.67 17.78 6.38
C ARG A 349 -2.48 19.02 6.05
N ILE A 350 -3.72 19.03 6.49
CA ILE A 350 -4.65 20.13 6.30
C ILE A 350 -5.07 20.73 7.63
N ASP A 351 -5.43 22.01 7.63
CA ASP A 351 -6.01 22.66 8.82
C ASP A 351 -7.47 22.22 8.95
N PHE A 352 -7.87 21.75 10.13
CA PHE A 352 -9.22 21.24 10.40
C PHE A 352 -9.65 21.49 11.85
N SER A 353 -10.97 21.54 12.08
CA SER A 353 -11.53 21.57 13.44
C SER A 353 -11.58 20.17 14.03
N VAL A 354 -10.86 19.93 15.14
CA VAL A 354 -10.88 18.62 15.81
C VAL A 354 -12.25 18.36 16.46
N LYS A 355 -12.96 19.42 16.84
CA LYS A 355 -14.31 19.34 17.42
C LYS A 355 -15.30 18.81 16.40
N SER A 356 -15.31 19.36 15.19
CA SER A 356 -16.21 18.92 14.13
C SER A 356 -15.97 17.46 13.73
N VAL A 357 -14.72 17.01 13.75
CA VAL A 357 -14.37 15.60 13.48
C VAL A 357 -14.95 14.67 14.55
N LEU A 358 -14.83 15.04 15.83
CA LEU A 358 -15.39 14.26 16.93
C LEU A 358 -16.92 14.23 16.88
N GLU A 359 -17.56 15.38 16.71
CA GLU A 359 -19.01 15.53 16.59
C GLU A 359 -19.54 14.70 15.41
N ALA A 360 -18.97 14.85 14.23
CA ALA A 360 -19.37 14.09 13.05
C ALA A 360 -19.16 12.58 13.18
N ALA A 361 -18.17 12.13 13.97
CA ALA A 361 -17.97 10.72 14.26
C ALA A 361 -19.06 10.18 15.20
N CYS A 362 -19.38 10.90 16.28
CA CYS A 362 -20.37 10.49 17.27
C CYS A 362 -21.81 10.59 16.76
N ASP A 363 -22.15 11.64 16.00
CA ASP A 363 -23.51 11.91 15.52
C ASP A 363 -24.09 10.78 14.66
N MET A 364 -23.23 10.10 13.88
CA MET A 364 -23.63 8.93 13.10
C MET A 364 -24.20 7.79 13.96
N PHE A 365 -23.77 7.70 15.21
CA PHE A 365 -24.14 6.62 16.10
C PHE A 365 -25.18 7.01 17.15
N ILE A 366 -25.51 8.30 17.34
CA ILE A 366 -26.53 8.75 18.30
C ILE A 366 -27.88 8.04 18.06
N VAL A 367 -28.32 7.99 16.79
CA VAL A 367 -29.60 7.36 16.42
C VAL A 367 -29.55 5.84 16.64
N ILE A 368 -28.40 5.21 16.39
CA ILE A 368 -28.19 3.76 16.55
C ILE A 368 -28.18 3.39 18.04
N ALA A 369 -27.45 4.14 18.85
CA ALA A 369 -27.40 3.99 20.30
C ALA A 369 -28.80 4.15 20.91
N LYS A 370 -29.53 5.21 20.52
CA LYS A 370 -30.91 5.45 21.00
C LYS A 370 -31.86 4.32 20.62
N LYS A 371 -31.74 3.73 19.42
CA LYS A 371 -32.53 2.55 19.00
C LYS A 371 -32.22 1.31 19.84
N LYS A 372 -30.97 1.16 20.31
CA LYS A 372 -30.56 0.10 21.24
C LYS A 372 -30.89 0.42 22.71
N GLY A 373 -31.38 1.61 23.03
CA GLY A 373 -31.60 2.04 24.42
C GLY A 373 -30.33 2.43 25.18
N LEU A 374 -29.23 2.73 24.47
CA LEU A 374 -27.95 3.13 25.05
C LEU A 374 -27.81 4.66 25.05
N SER A 375 -27.14 5.22 26.07
CA SER A 375 -26.70 6.62 26.05
C SER A 375 -25.35 6.76 25.34
N LEU A 376 -25.22 7.70 24.41
CA LEU A 376 -23.94 8.08 23.80
C LEU A 376 -23.65 9.54 24.13
N ASN A 377 -22.62 9.81 24.92
CA ASN A 377 -22.20 11.18 25.25
C ASN A 377 -20.78 11.43 24.72
N TYR A 378 -20.49 12.68 24.39
CA TYR A 378 -19.13 13.11 24.12
C TYR A 378 -18.80 14.42 24.84
N SER A 379 -17.54 14.60 25.22
CA SER A 379 -17.05 15.82 25.87
C SER A 379 -15.65 16.19 25.42
N ILE A 380 -15.37 17.49 25.36
CA ILE A 380 -14.11 18.06 24.91
C ILE A 380 -13.60 19.01 26.00
N SER A 381 -12.34 18.86 26.42
CA SER A 381 -11.72 19.76 27.39
C SER A 381 -11.58 21.18 26.81
N SER A 382 -11.77 22.20 27.66
CA SER A 382 -11.65 23.62 27.29
C SER A 382 -10.27 24.01 26.78
N ASP A 383 -9.24 23.24 27.14
CA ASP A 383 -7.86 23.56 26.84
C ASP A 383 -7.46 23.17 25.40
N VAL A 384 -8.30 22.37 24.72
CA VAL A 384 -8.04 21.87 23.35
C VAL A 384 -8.34 22.97 22.32
N PRO A 385 -7.35 23.38 21.49
CA PRO A 385 -7.57 24.30 20.38
C PRO A 385 -8.54 23.72 19.36
N ASP A 386 -9.36 24.58 18.75
CA ASP A 386 -10.33 24.14 17.75
C ASP A 386 -9.65 23.71 16.45
N GLU A 387 -8.78 24.58 15.89
CA GLU A 387 -8.06 24.31 14.65
C GLU A 387 -6.68 23.69 14.86
N LEU A 388 -6.46 22.54 14.22
CA LEU A 388 -5.21 21.79 14.22
C LEU A 388 -4.84 21.36 12.80
N ASN A 389 -3.57 21.06 12.57
CA ASN A 389 -3.08 20.60 11.28
C ASN A 389 -2.80 19.08 11.31
N GLY A 390 -3.40 18.34 10.37
CA GLY A 390 -3.27 16.89 10.23
C GLY A 390 -4.27 16.28 9.25
N ASP A 391 -4.59 14.99 9.44
CA ASP A 391 -5.50 14.23 8.59
C ASP A 391 -6.84 13.96 9.31
N PRO A 392 -7.90 14.76 9.04
CA PRO A 392 -9.20 14.58 9.68
C PRO A 392 -9.88 13.28 9.26
N THR A 393 -9.61 12.77 8.06
CA THR A 393 -10.25 11.56 7.54
C THR A 393 -9.78 10.33 8.30
N ARG A 394 -8.47 10.20 8.54
CA ARG A 394 -7.89 9.09 9.30
C ARG A 394 -8.22 9.18 10.79
N LEU A 395 -8.22 10.39 11.35
CA LEU A 395 -8.66 10.59 12.73
C LEU A 395 -10.13 10.17 12.92
N ARG A 396 -11.00 10.60 12.00
CA ARG A 396 -12.41 10.19 11.99
C ARG A 396 -12.56 8.68 11.85
N GLN A 397 -11.78 8.03 11.00
CA GLN A 397 -11.78 6.58 10.81
C GLN A 397 -11.49 5.83 12.12
N ILE A 398 -10.48 6.27 12.89
CA ILE A 398 -10.17 5.70 14.21
C ILE A 398 -11.37 5.84 15.16
N LEU A 399 -11.96 7.04 15.22
CA LEU A 399 -13.10 7.34 16.12
C LEU A 399 -14.35 6.54 15.78
N ILE A 400 -14.72 6.44 14.49
CA ILE A 400 -15.87 5.67 14.02
C ILE A 400 -15.71 4.21 14.44
N ASN A 401 -14.53 3.65 14.24
CA ASN A 401 -14.25 2.25 14.51
C ASN A 401 -14.33 1.94 16.01
N LEU A 402 -13.69 2.74 16.86
CA LEU A 402 -13.74 2.54 18.32
C LEU A 402 -15.17 2.76 18.87
N THR A 403 -15.84 3.83 18.45
CA THR A 403 -17.22 4.16 18.90
C THR A 403 -18.21 3.11 18.40
N GLY A 404 -18.06 2.66 17.16
CA GLY A 404 -18.87 1.60 16.57
C GLY A 404 -18.70 0.28 17.32
N ASN A 405 -17.48 -0.09 17.69
CA ASN A 405 -17.23 -1.28 18.52
C ASN A 405 -17.87 -1.15 19.90
N ALA A 406 -17.71 -0.01 20.58
CA ALA A 406 -18.33 0.26 21.87
C ALA A 406 -19.86 0.06 21.84
N ILE A 407 -20.55 0.62 20.84
CA ILE A 407 -22.01 0.48 20.69
C ILE A 407 -22.43 -0.93 20.24
N LYS A 408 -21.57 -1.61 19.46
CA LYS A 408 -21.82 -2.98 19.03
C LYS A 408 -21.83 -3.94 20.21
N TYR A 409 -20.86 -3.85 21.11
CA TYR A 409 -20.62 -4.80 22.22
C TYR A 409 -21.23 -4.37 23.56
N THR A 410 -21.88 -3.21 23.62
CA THR A 410 -22.68 -2.79 24.78
C THR A 410 -24.14 -3.14 24.55
N THR A 411 -24.75 -3.80 25.53
CA THR A 411 -26.18 -4.18 25.52
C THR A 411 -27.02 -3.26 26.38
N GLU A 412 -26.51 -2.83 27.53
CA GLU A 412 -27.18 -1.93 28.48
C GLU A 412 -26.17 -0.87 28.99
N GLY A 413 -26.67 0.31 29.37
CA GLY A 413 -25.85 1.43 29.83
C GLY A 413 -25.51 2.42 28.71
N GLY A 414 -24.22 2.68 28.49
CA GLY A 414 -23.80 3.75 27.60
C GLY A 414 -22.35 3.74 27.15
N VAL A 415 -22.05 4.69 26.27
CA VAL A 415 -20.72 4.94 25.70
C VAL A 415 -20.39 6.41 25.88
N ASP A 416 -19.21 6.69 26.45
CA ASP A 416 -18.70 8.05 26.66
C ASP A 416 -17.41 8.24 25.85
N VAL A 417 -17.39 9.29 25.02
CA VAL A 417 -16.22 9.66 24.23
C VAL A 417 -15.63 10.97 24.75
N THR A 418 -14.37 10.99 25.15
CA THR A 418 -13.73 12.19 25.70
C THR A 418 -12.47 12.58 24.93
N LEU A 419 -12.24 13.88 24.82
CA LEU A 419 -11.06 14.48 24.22
C LEU A 419 -10.41 15.45 25.22
N SER A 420 -9.14 15.21 25.55
CA SER A 420 -8.33 16.05 26.42
C SER A 420 -6.92 16.25 25.87
N ILE A 421 -6.16 17.16 26.46
CA ILE A 421 -4.70 17.25 26.22
C ILE A 421 -4.02 16.19 27.08
N SER A 422 -2.97 15.55 26.55
CA SER A 422 -2.14 14.62 27.30
C SER A 422 -1.11 15.36 28.16
N ASP A 423 -0.83 14.85 29.36
CA ASP A 423 0.20 15.40 30.28
C ASP A 423 1.65 15.24 29.76
N ASP A 424 1.85 14.48 28.68
CA ASP A 424 3.17 14.17 28.12
C ASP A 424 3.66 15.29 27.18
N GLN A 425 4.85 15.84 27.47
CA GLN A 425 5.49 17.04 26.87
C GLN A 425 4.82 17.57 25.60
N SER A 426 3.94 18.55 25.77
CA SER A 426 3.50 19.41 24.68
C SER A 426 4.66 20.35 24.31
N ASP A 427 5.04 20.33 23.02
CA ASP A 427 6.05 21.22 22.49
C ASP A 427 5.37 22.56 22.10
N ASP A 428 6.12 23.63 21.89
CA ASP A 428 5.52 24.92 21.51
C ASP A 428 4.73 24.81 20.18
N GLU A 429 5.22 23.97 19.26
CA GLU A 429 4.66 23.77 17.91
C GLU A 429 3.69 22.58 17.80
N TYR A 430 3.78 21.57 18.68
CA TYR A 430 3.01 20.33 18.59
C TYR A 430 2.28 20.02 19.90
N MET A 431 1.02 19.58 19.78
CA MET A 431 0.18 19.18 20.90
C MET A 431 -0.15 17.70 20.83
N ASN A 432 -0.04 17.02 21.97
CA ASN A 432 -0.47 15.64 22.13
C ASN A 432 -1.91 15.63 22.64
N LEU A 433 -2.83 15.15 21.81
CA LEU A 433 -4.23 14.95 22.20
C LEU A 433 -4.44 13.53 22.69
N LEU A 434 -5.27 13.38 23.72
CA LEU A 434 -5.72 12.10 24.26
C LEU A 434 -7.22 11.94 23.97
N PHE A 435 -7.55 10.87 23.26
CA PHE A 435 -8.92 10.44 23.02
C PHE A 435 -9.21 9.20 23.87
N SER A 436 -10.41 9.14 24.44
CA SER A 436 -10.89 8.00 25.21
C SER A 436 -12.30 7.63 24.76
N VAL A 437 -12.52 6.35 24.46
CA VAL A 437 -13.84 5.76 24.17
C VAL A 437 -14.12 4.72 25.23
N LYS A 438 -15.05 5.02 26.14
CA LYS A 438 -15.41 4.16 27.26
C LYS A 438 -16.81 3.58 27.07
N ASP A 439 -16.95 2.29 27.29
CA ASP A 439 -18.21 1.55 27.21
C ASP A 439 -18.49 0.78 28.51
N THR A 440 -19.77 0.52 28.76
CA THR A 440 -20.25 -0.32 29.87
C THR A 440 -20.63 -1.74 29.41
N GLY A 441 -19.98 -2.23 28.34
CA GLY A 441 -20.30 -3.50 27.71
C GLY A 441 -19.74 -4.73 28.45
N ILE A 442 -19.66 -5.84 27.73
CA ILE A 442 -19.22 -7.14 28.27
C ILE A 442 -17.78 -7.17 28.78
N GLY A 443 -16.96 -6.18 28.42
CA GLY A 443 -15.53 -6.17 28.73
C GLY A 443 -14.72 -7.27 28.04
N ILE A 444 -13.40 -7.24 28.23
CA ILE A 444 -12.44 -8.13 27.57
C ILE A 444 -11.58 -8.82 28.64
N ALA A 445 -11.45 -10.14 28.52
CA ALA A 445 -10.65 -10.97 29.42
C ALA A 445 -9.15 -10.62 29.36
N ALA A 446 -8.46 -10.74 30.50
CA ALA A 446 -7.06 -10.30 30.64
C ALA A 446 -6.07 -11.02 29.70
N ASP A 447 -6.35 -12.27 29.36
CA ASP A 447 -5.56 -13.10 28.44
C ASP A 447 -5.67 -12.66 26.97
N ARG A 448 -6.66 -11.82 26.63
CA ARG A 448 -6.92 -11.38 25.25
C ARG A 448 -6.59 -9.91 24.97
N LYS A 449 -6.23 -9.12 26.00
CA LYS A 449 -6.02 -7.66 25.89
C LYS A 449 -4.96 -7.26 24.86
N ASP A 450 -3.86 -7.99 24.77
CA ASP A 450 -2.80 -7.69 23.78
C ASP A 450 -3.14 -8.26 22.38
N ALA A 451 -3.87 -9.38 22.35
CA ALA A 451 -4.17 -10.10 21.12
C ALA A 451 -5.20 -9.38 20.23
N ILE A 452 -6.11 -8.58 20.79
CA ILE A 452 -7.16 -7.90 19.99
C ILE A 452 -6.63 -6.83 19.03
N PHE A 453 -5.41 -6.32 19.25
CA PHE A 453 -4.76 -5.41 18.32
C PHE A 453 -3.97 -6.16 17.24
N GLU A 454 -3.71 -7.45 17.45
CA GLU A 454 -3.16 -8.31 16.41
C GLU A 454 -4.17 -8.52 15.29
N ARG A 455 -3.62 -8.72 14.10
CA ARG A 455 -4.41 -8.82 12.87
C ARG A 455 -5.33 -10.04 12.94
N PHE A 456 -6.61 -9.84 12.60
CA PHE A 456 -7.60 -10.91 12.46
C PHE A 456 -7.93 -11.64 13.78
N THR A 457 -7.57 -11.06 14.92
CA THR A 457 -7.96 -11.63 16.21
C THR A 457 -9.35 -11.13 16.60
N GLN A 458 -10.29 -12.06 16.75
CA GLN A 458 -11.60 -11.78 17.32
C GLN A 458 -11.61 -12.15 18.80
N ALA A 459 -12.14 -11.25 19.64
CA ALA A 459 -12.24 -11.47 21.08
C ALA A 459 -13.21 -12.61 21.45
N ASP A 460 -14.11 -13.01 20.55
CA ASP A 460 -15.05 -14.12 20.72
C ASP A 460 -14.71 -15.26 19.75
N SER A 461 -14.20 -16.37 20.29
CA SER A 461 -14.02 -17.63 19.54
C SER A 461 -15.24 -18.56 19.68
N SER A 462 -16.31 -18.07 20.31
CA SER A 462 -17.57 -18.80 20.46
C SER A 462 -18.33 -18.78 19.14
N THR A 463 -18.75 -19.95 18.66
CA THR A 463 -19.49 -20.20 17.41
C THR A 463 -20.89 -19.55 17.35
N THR A 464 -21.23 -18.70 18.33
CA THR A 464 -22.47 -17.93 18.40
C THR A 464 -22.38 -16.71 17.48
N ARG A 465 -22.93 -16.88 16.27
CA ARG A 465 -23.04 -15.93 15.13
C ARG A 465 -23.72 -14.58 15.40
N ASN A 466 -23.62 -13.98 16.58
CA ASN A 466 -24.35 -12.75 16.88
C ASN A 466 -23.56 -11.46 16.64
N TYR A 467 -22.22 -11.48 16.53
CA TYR A 467 -21.43 -10.25 16.44
C TYR A 467 -20.20 -10.34 15.50
N GLY A 468 -20.38 -10.71 14.23
CA GLY A 468 -19.30 -10.77 13.23
C GLY A 468 -18.71 -9.40 12.86
N GLY A 469 -17.39 -9.33 12.65
CA GLY A 469 -16.66 -8.17 12.12
C GLY A 469 -15.27 -8.60 11.64
N SER A 470 -14.67 -7.88 10.70
CA SER A 470 -13.45 -8.30 9.97
C SER A 470 -12.22 -8.60 10.85
N GLY A 471 -12.21 -8.13 12.11
CA GLY A 471 -11.04 -8.21 12.99
C GLY A 471 -9.87 -7.34 12.52
N LEU A 472 -10.11 -6.47 11.54
CA LEU A 472 -9.10 -5.56 10.97
C LEU A 472 -9.16 -4.16 11.56
N GLY A 473 -10.34 -3.75 12.04
CA GLY A 473 -10.56 -2.40 12.55
C GLY A 473 -9.51 -1.99 13.59
N LEU A 474 -9.36 -2.74 14.68
CA LEU A 474 -8.44 -2.34 15.76
C LEU A 474 -6.97 -2.32 15.31
N THR A 475 -6.58 -3.22 14.41
CA THR A 475 -5.24 -3.20 13.82
C THR A 475 -5.03 -1.96 12.96
N ILE A 476 -5.98 -1.61 12.08
CA ILE A 476 -5.89 -0.40 11.25
C ILE A 476 -5.82 0.84 12.14
N SER A 477 -6.65 0.93 13.18
CA SER A 477 -6.59 2.03 14.15
C SER A 477 -5.22 2.14 14.80
N ARG A 478 -4.60 1.01 15.19
CA ARG A 478 -3.25 1.02 15.77
C ARG A 478 -2.19 1.54 14.80
N GLU A 479 -2.20 1.05 13.55
CA GLU A 479 -1.22 1.49 12.55
C GLU A 479 -1.41 2.96 12.18
N LEU A 480 -2.66 3.43 12.04
CA LEU A 480 -2.95 4.86 11.81
C LEU A 480 -2.48 5.73 12.97
N VAL A 481 -2.76 5.33 14.21
CA VAL A 481 -2.28 6.05 15.40
C VAL A 481 -0.75 6.09 15.44
N HIS A 482 -0.08 5.00 15.07
CA HIS A 482 1.39 4.96 14.99
C HIS A 482 1.94 5.93 13.93
N LEU A 483 1.33 5.98 12.73
CA LEU A 483 1.67 6.94 11.68
C LEU A 483 1.42 8.39 12.10
N MET A 484 0.41 8.62 12.95
CA MET A 484 0.12 9.92 13.58
C MET A 484 1.01 10.21 14.81
N ASN A 485 2.12 9.48 14.96
CA ASN A 485 3.10 9.59 16.05
C ASN A 485 2.47 9.47 17.46
N GLY A 486 1.47 8.61 17.57
CA GLY A 486 0.73 8.36 18.80
C GLY A 486 0.85 6.93 19.30
N ARG A 487 0.07 6.63 20.36
CA ARG A 487 -0.07 5.29 20.94
C ARG A 487 -1.54 4.99 21.18
N ILE A 488 -1.97 3.76 20.93
CA ILE A 488 -3.28 3.23 21.32
C ILE A 488 -3.12 2.15 22.39
N TRP A 489 -4.01 2.10 23.37
CA TRP A 489 -4.07 1.06 24.41
C TRP A 489 -5.50 0.92 24.94
N MET A 490 -5.70 0.01 25.88
CA MET A 490 -7.01 -0.21 26.48
C MET A 490 -6.92 -0.57 27.97
N GLU A 491 -8.02 -0.34 28.67
CA GLU A 491 -8.29 -0.84 30.01
C GLU A 491 -9.66 -1.52 29.98
N SER A 492 -9.79 -2.73 30.49
CA SER A 492 -11.07 -3.44 30.48
C SER A 492 -11.13 -4.50 31.57
N GLU A 493 -12.32 -4.74 32.06
CA GLU A 493 -12.65 -5.77 33.02
C GLU A 493 -13.92 -6.51 32.57
N LEU A 494 -13.87 -7.84 32.62
CA LEU A 494 -14.96 -8.70 32.13
C LEU A 494 -16.22 -8.44 32.95
N GLY A 495 -17.32 -8.10 32.27
CA GLY A 495 -18.63 -7.77 32.86
C GLY A 495 -18.79 -6.33 33.34
N VAL A 496 -17.75 -5.50 33.26
CA VAL A 496 -17.78 -4.09 33.69
C VAL A 496 -17.76 -3.13 32.48
N GLY A 497 -16.98 -3.45 31.45
CA GLY A 497 -16.85 -2.64 30.24
C GLY A 497 -15.41 -2.50 29.75
N SER A 498 -15.21 -1.66 28.74
CA SER A 498 -13.89 -1.36 28.19
C SER A 498 -13.68 0.14 28.00
N ALA A 499 -12.44 0.59 28.13
CA ALA A 499 -12.00 1.93 27.82
C ALA A 499 -10.82 1.84 26.85
N PHE A 500 -11.01 2.33 25.64
CA PHE A 500 -9.97 2.42 24.62
C PHE A 500 -9.42 3.84 24.60
N PHE A 501 -8.09 3.95 24.66
CA PHE A 501 -7.39 5.22 24.69
C PHE A 501 -6.45 5.31 23.49
N PHE A 502 -6.36 6.47 22.87
CA PHE A 502 -5.30 6.74 21.92
C PHE A 502 -4.81 8.17 21.97
N THR A 503 -3.53 8.36 21.69
CA THR A 503 -2.93 9.68 21.53
C THR A 503 -2.64 9.97 20.07
N VAL A 504 -2.66 11.24 19.69
CA VAL A 504 -2.16 11.72 18.39
C VAL A 504 -1.38 13.01 18.59
N LYS A 505 -0.27 13.16 17.86
CA LYS A 505 0.55 14.37 17.90
C LYS A 505 0.20 15.24 16.70
N LEU A 506 -0.50 16.35 16.94
CA LEU A 506 -0.93 17.29 15.90
C LEU A 506 -0.21 18.63 16.05
N LYS A 507 -0.02 19.32 14.93
CA LYS A 507 0.60 20.64 14.92
C LYS A 507 -0.46 21.71 15.21
N LYS A 508 -0.13 22.71 16.03
CA LYS A 508 -1.02 23.86 16.24
C LYS A 508 -1.15 24.64 14.93
N SER A 509 -2.38 24.96 14.51
CA SER A 509 -2.61 25.84 13.36
C SER A 509 -1.98 27.21 13.64
N LYS A 510 -1.24 27.78 12.67
CA LYS A 510 -0.66 29.13 12.77
C LYS A 510 -1.70 30.22 12.51
N THR A 511 -2.90 29.85 12.07
CA THR A 511 -3.97 30.77 11.67
C THR A 511 -4.83 31.17 12.86
N ALA A 512 -4.20 31.57 13.97
CA ALA A 512 -4.91 32.19 15.10
C ALA A 512 -5.07 33.71 14.88
N LEU A 513 -5.64 34.12 13.74
CA LEU A 513 -5.92 35.52 13.42
C LEU A 513 -7.17 35.66 12.53
N HIS A 514 -8.27 35.02 12.90
CA HIS A 514 -9.62 35.51 12.58
C HIS A 514 -10.57 35.14 13.73
N THR A 515 -10.55 35.99 14.76
CA THR A 515 -11.59 36.00 15.77
C THR A 515 -12.90 36.51 15.19
N ALA A 516 -13.99 35.85 15.59
CA ALA A 516 -15.36 36.36 15.62
C ALA A 516 -16.06 36.63 14.26
N ASP A 517 -16.48 35.56 13.58
CA ASP A 517 -17.85 35.44 13.06
C ASP A 517 -18.04 34.06 12.40
N SER A 518 -18.46 33.08 13.21
CA SER A 518 -19.00 31.82 12.68
C SER A 518 -20.26 31.45 13.45
N LYS A 519 -21.28 32.30 13.30
CA LYS A 519 -22.66 31.86 13.41
C LYS A 519 -22.88 30.73 12.42
N GLN A 520 -23.24 29.56 12.94
CA GLN A 520 -24.03 28.50 12.28
C GLN A 520 -24.05 28.58 10.75
N HIS A 521 -23.11 27.93 10.08
CA HIS A 521 -23.24 27.63 8.66
C HIS A 521 -23.96 26.30 8.45
N THR A 522 -25.27 26.29 8.75
CA THR A 522 -26.23 25.63 7.87
C THR A 522 -26.46 26.55 6.68
N LEU A 523 -25.44 26.70 5.82
CA LEU A 523 -25.65 27.34 4.53
C LEU A 523 -26.23 26.31 3.56
N PRO A 524 -27.18 26.70 2.68
CA PRO A 524 -27.54 25.87 1.54
C PRO A 524 -26.27 25.64 0.69
N LEU A 525 -25.97 24.37 0.40
CA LEU A 525 -24.73 23.86 -0.23
C LEU A 525 -24.41 24.43 -1.63
N SER A 526 -25.30 25.25 -2.20
CA SER A 526 -25.05 26.07 -3.39
C SER A 526 -25.94 27.32 -3.30
N LYS A 527 -25.33 28.51 -3.34
CA LYS A 527 -26.03 29.80 -3.37
C LYS A 527 -26.18 30.31 -4.82
N ARG A 528 -25.52 29.66 -5.78
CA ARG A 528 -25.42 30.11 -7.18
C ARG A 528 -25.77 29.00 -8.15
N ARG A 529 -26.52 29.34 -9.20
CA ARG A 529 -26.81 28.44 -10.32
C ARG A 529 -25.75 28.59 -11.38
N PHE A 530 -25.28 27.47 -11.93
CA PHE A 530 -24.25 27.45 -12.96
C PHE A 530 -24.76 26.72 -14.19
N LYS A 531 -24.33 27.16 -15.37
CA LYS A 531 -24.41 26.39 -16.60
C LYS A 531 -23.21 25.44 -16.65
N THR A 532 -23.42 24.18 -16.26
CA THR A 532 -22.38 23.16 -16.08
C THR A 532 -22.30 22.24 -17.29
N LEU A 533 -21.14 22.14 -17.93
CA LEU A 533 -20.83 21.10 -18.91
C LEU A 533 -20.29 19.86 -18.20
N ILE A 534 -20.91 18.71 -18.40
CA ILE A 534 -20.43 17.41 -17.91
C ILE A 534 -19.83 16.65 -19.09
N ALA A 535 -18.59 16.19 -18.94
CA ALA A 535 -17.91 15.30 -19.87
C ALA A 535 -17.53 14.00 -19.15
N ASP A 536 -18.20 12.91 -19.48
CA ASP A 536 -17.98 11.55 -18.95
C ASP A 536 -18.40 10.56 -20.06
N ASP A 537 -17.74 9.41 -20.17
CA ASP A 537 -18.04 8.41 -21.22
C ASP A 537 -19.08 7.37 -20.78
N ILE A 538 -19.36 7.30 -19.48
CA ILE A 538 -20.34 6.38 -18.89
C ILE A 538 -21.69 7.10 -18.75
N GLU A 539 -22.68 6.66 -19.53
CA GLU A 539 -24.01 7.26 -19.59
C GLU A 539 -24.69 7.36 -18.21
N GLU A 540 -24.52 6.35 -17.36
CA GLU A 540 -25.08 6.30 -16.02
C GLU A 540 -24.52 7.42 -15.12
N ASN A 541 -23.23 7.76 -15.26
CA ASN A 541 -22.61 8.85 -14.51
C ASN A 541 -23.14 10.20 -14.98
N ILE A 542 -23.26 10.38 -16.30
CA ILE A 542 -23.84 11.59 -16.91
C ILE A 542 -25.26 11.80 -16.38
N ILE A 543 -26.11 10.77 -16.45
CA ILE A 543 -27.51 10.84 -16.01
C ILE A 543 -27.58 11.15 -14.51
N LEU A 544 -26.77 10.49 -13.68
CA LEU A 544 -26.73 10.73 -12.25
C LEU A 544 -26.35 12.19 -11.95
N LEU A 545 -25.25 12.68 -12.52
CA LEU A 545 -24.78 14.04 -12.32
C LEU A 545 -25.77 15.07 -12.85
N GLN A 546 -26.37 14.81 -14.01
CA GLN A 546 -27.38 15.66 -14.61
C GLN A 546 -28.58 15.82 -13.67
N ILE A 547 -29.16 14.72 -13.18
CA ILE A 547 -30.29 14.74 -12.24
C ILE A 547 -29.91 15.50 -10.97
N ARG A 548 -28.74 15.22 -10.40
CA ARG A 548 -28.31 15.82 -9.14
C ARG A 548 -28.05 17.32 -9.29
N LEU A 549 -27.33 17.76 -10.31
CA LEU A 549 -27.05 19.18 -10.52
C LEU A 549 -28.33 19.96 -10.87
N GLN A 550 -29.24 19.37 -11.66
CA GLN A 550 -30.54 19.98 -11.95
C GLN A 550 -31.41 20.11 -10.68
N GLN A 551 -31.37 19.15 -9.74
CA GLN A 551 -32.05 19.26 -8.45
C GLN A 551 -31.61 20.48 -7.62
N TYR A 552 -30.36 20.94 -7.79
CA TYR A 552 -29.83 22.15 -7.15
C TYR A 552 -29.93 23.40 -8.05
N GLY A 553 -30.64 23.31 -9.18
CA GLY A 553 -30.94 24.44 -10.06
C GLY A 553 -29.86 24.78 -11.09
N HIS A 554 -28.83 23.95 -11.23
CA HIS A 554 -27.84 24.10 -12.30
C HIS A 554 -28.42 23.71 -13.65
N THR A 555 -28.01 24.40 -14.72
CA THR A 555 -28.32 23.98 -16.09
C THR A 555 -27.20 23.09 -16.58
N VAL A 556 -27.51 21.95 -17.19
CA VAL A 556 -26.51 20.94 -17.54
C VAL A 556 -26.40 20.78 -19.04
N ILE A 557 -25.18 20.84 -19.56
CA ILE A 557 -24.79 20.45 -20.92
C ILE A 557 -24.02 19.13 -20.81
N VAL A 558 -24.20 18.23 -21.78
CA VAL A 558 -23.60 16.90 -21.76
C VAL A 558 -22.64 16.75 -22.95
N ALA A 559 -21.49 16.15 -22.69
CA ALA A 559 -20.54 15.64 -23.66
C ALA A 559 -20.16 14.20 -23.26
N ARG A 560 -20.01 13.31 -24.25
CA ARG A 560 -19.75 11.87 -24.04
C ARG A 560 -18.28 11.49 -24.19
N ASN A 561 -17.42 12.46 -24.52
CA ASN A 561 -15.97 12.30 -24.64
C ASN A 561 -15.29 13.69 -24.64
N GLY A 562 -13.96 13.72 -24.61
CA GLY A 562 -13.19 14.97 -24.58
C GLY A 562 -13.35 15.84 -25.83
N LEU A 563 -13.57 15.25 -27.01
CA LEU A 563 -13.74 16.00 -28.27
C LEU A 563 -15.09 16.74 -28.27
N GLU A 564 -16.16 16.04 -27.91
CA GLU A 564 -17.49 16.64 -27.72
C GLU A 564 -17.46 17.74 -26.65
N ALA A 565 -16.66 17.57 -25.59
CA ALA A 565 -16.51 18.60 -24.56
C ALA A 565 -15.90 19.89 -25.13
N VAL A 566 -14.87 19.77 -25.98
CA VAL A 566 -14.26 20.91 -26.68
C VAL A 566 -15.24 21.56 -27.67
N GLU A 567 -16.03 20.77 -28.40
CA GLU A 567 -17.03 21.31 -29.34
C GLU A 567 -18.19 22.01 -28.62
N CYS A 568 -18.71 21.40 -27.55
CA CYS A 568 -19.73 22.01 -26.69
C CYS A 568 -19.21 23.30 -26.07
N PHE A 569 -17.95 23.34 -25.65
CA PHE A 569 -17.32 24.56 -25.13
C PHE A 569 -17.20 25.69 -26.17
N LYS A 570 -17.00 25.37 -27.46
CA LYS A 570 -16.97 26.39 -28.53
C LYS A 570 -18.36 26.95 -28.85
N ARG A 571 -19.38 26.12 -28.74
CA ARG A 571 -20.77 26.46 -29.12
C ARG A 571 -21.55 27.10 -27.97
N GLU A 572 -21.31 26.62 -26.77
CA GLU A 572 -21.97 27.04 -25.54
C GLU A 572 -20.96 27.73 -24.63
N THR A 573 -21.37 28.75 -23.89
CA THR A 573 -20.53 29.40 -22.86
C THR A 573 -20.86 28.82 -21.46
N PRO A 574 -20.29 27.68 -21.03
CA PRO A 574 -20.55 27.14 -19.70
C PRO A 574 -19.86 27.99 -18.62
N ASP A 575 -20.47 28.04 -17.44
CA ASP A 575 -19.85 28.66 -16.25
C ASP A 575 -18.83 27.73 -15.59
N LEU A 576 -19.00 26.42 -15.77
CA LEU A 576 -18.25 25.36 -15.12
C LEU A 576 -18.18 24.13 -16.04
N ILE A 577 -17.06 23.41 -16.00
CA ILE A 577 -16.91 22.10 -16.65
C ILE A 577 -16.55 21.05 -15.60
N LEU A 578 -17.30 19.95 -15.56
CA LEU A 578 -16.94 18.72 -14.87
C LEU A 578 -16.39 17.74 -15.90
N MET A 579 -15.13 17.35 -15.76
CA MET A 579 -14.39 16.63 -16.79
C MET A 579 -13.85 15.31 -16.23
N ASP A 580 -14.30 14.18 -16.75
CA ASP A 580 -13.64 12.90 -16.50
C ASP A 580 -12.24 12.90 -17.15
N ILE A 581 -11.28 12.28 -16.48
CA ILE A 581 -9.89 12.21 -16.96
C ILE A 581 -9.76 11.14 -18.02
N GLN A 582 -10.38 9.98 -17.81
CA GLN A 582 -10.24 8.82 -18.68
C GLN A 582 -11.47 8.67 -19.56
N MET A 583 -11.40 9.18 -20.79
CA MET A 583 -12.47 9.06 -21.79
C MET A 583 -11.89 8.55 -23.13
N PRO A 584 -12.67 7.81 -23.94
CA PRO A 584 -12.27 7.39 -25.28
C PRO A 584 -12.23 8.58 -26.24
N VAL A 585 -11.58 8.40 -27.40
CA VAL A 585 -11.36 9.41 -28.47
C VAL A 585 -10.41 10.54 -28.05
N MET A 586 -10.71 11.24 -26.96
CA MET A 586 -9.88 12.30 -26.39
C MET A 586 -10.03 12.27 -24.87
N ASP A 587 -8.89 12.18 -24.17
CA ASP A 587 -8.86 12.20 -22.71
C ASP A 587 -9.14 13.59 -22.14
N GLY A 588 -9.48 13.67 -20.86
CA GLY A 588 -9.87 14.92 -20.20
C GLY A 588 -8.72 15.93 -20.08
N LEU A 589 -7.47 15.48 -20.10
CA LEU A 589 -6.29 16.35 -19.99
C LEU A 589 -6.02 17.05 -21.31
N GLU A 590 -6.09 16.31 -22.41
CA GLU A 590 -5.96 16.84 -23.76
C GLU A 590 -7.15 17.76 -24.10
N ALA A 591 -8.37 17.39 -23.71
CA ALA A 591 -9.54 18.26 -23.82
C ALA A 591 -9.35 19.57 -23.04
N THR A 592 -8.85 19.49 -21.80
CA THR A 592 -8.51 20.66 -20.98
C THR A 592 -7.47 21.53 -21.66
N ARG A 593 -6.41 20.94 -22.21
CA ARG A 593 -5.36 21.67 -22.93
C ARG A 593 -5.93 22.46 -24.11
N GLN A 594 -6.83 21.84 -24.90
CA GLN A 594 -7.47 22.50 -26.04
C GLN A 594 -8.44 23.61 -25.60
N ILE A 595 -9.25 23.37 -24.57
CA ILE A 595 -10.13 24.39 -24.00
C ILE A 595 -9.32 25.60 -23.52
N ARG A 596 -8.20 25.39 -22.82
CA ARG A 596 -7.30 26.47 -22.37
C ARG A 596 -6.68 27.26 -23.52
N GLN A 597 -6.34 26.60 -24.63
CA GLN A 597 -5.85 27.29 -25.83
C GLN A 597 -6.93 28.17 -26.47
N LEU A 598 -8.17 27.69 -26.52
CA LEU A 598 -9.31 28.46 -27.04
C LEU A 598 -9.67 29.65 -26.14
N GLN A 599 -9.49 29.53 -24.81
CA GLN A 599 -9.70 30.63 -23.87
C GLN A 599 -8.65 31.72 -23.92
N SER A 600 -7.50 31.49 -24.56
CA SER A 600 -6.43 32.51 -24.64
C SER A 600 -6.86 33.77 -25.42
N SER A 601 -8.00 33.73 -26.11
CA SER A 601 -8.64 34.85 -26.81
C SER A 601 -9.86 35.47 -26.12
N GLU A 602 -10.29 34.97 -24.94
CA GLU A 602 -11.46 35.48 -24.20
C GLU A 602 -11.07 36.01 -22.80
N ASP A 603 -11.78 37.03 -22.31
CA ASP A 603 -11.48 37.72 -21.04
C ASP A 603 -11.76 36.90 -19.76
N ARG A 604 -12.37 35.70 -19.87
CA ARG A 604 -12.83 34.92 -18.70
C ARG A 604 -12.37 33.46 -18.74
N ARG A 605 -11.52 33.07 -17.78
CA ARG A 605 -11.13 31.67 -17.51
C ARG A 605 -12.31 30.89 -16.91
N ILE A 606 -12.60 29.72 -17.46
CA ILE A 606 -13.73 28.87 -17.03
C ILE A 606 -13.19 27.80 -16.08
N THR A 607 -13.88 27.58 -14.97
CA THR A 607 -13.48 26.58 -13.97
C THR A 607 -13.65 25.17 -14.56
N ILE A 608 -12.59 24.35 -14.53
CA ILE A 608 -12.61 22.94 -14.93
C ILE A 608 -12.29 22.08 -13.70
N ILE A 609 -13.24 21.24 -13.29
CA ILE A 609 -13.10 20.32 -12.16
C ILE A 609 -12.91 18.91 -12.72
N ALA A 610 -11.79 18.29 -12.37
CA ALA A 610 -11.48 16.92 -12.77
C ALA A 610 -12.30 15.92 -11.94
N LEU A 611 -12.91 14.94 -12.60
CA LEU A 611 -13.53 13.77 -11.97
C LEU A 611 -12.57 12.59 -12.13
N THR A 612 -12.08 12.00 -11.03
CA THR A 612 -11.01 10.99 -11.09
C THR A 612 -11.22 9.80 -10.16
N ALA A 613 -10.74 8.62 -10.53
CA ALA A 613 -10.89 7.38 -9.76
C ALA A 613 -9.87 7.24 -8.59
N GLY A 614 -9.80 8.23 -7.71
CA GLY A 614 -9.03 8.15 -6.46
C GLY A 614 -7.51 8.18 -6.68
N VAL A 615 -6.96 9.37 -6.78
CA VAL A 615 -5.60 9.62 -7.24
C VAL A 615 -4.73 10.30 -6.17
N MET A 616 -3.43 9.98 -6.10
CA MET A 616 -2.47 10.52 -5.12
C MET A 616 -2.34 12.05 -5.22
N ALA A 617 -1.93 12.71 -4.13
CA ALA A 617 -1.80 14.18 -4.08
C ALA A 617 -0.89 14.74 -5.18
N GLU A 618 0.15 13.99 -5.57
CA GLU A 618 1.12 14.35 -6.61
C GLU A 618 0.49 14.38 -8.01
N GLU A 619 -0.41 13.43 -8.30
CA GLU A 619 -1.16 13.38 -9.54
C GLU A 619 -2.30 14.42 -9.55
N LYS A 620 -2.92 14.72 -8.40
CA LYS A 620 -3.85 15.87 -8.27
C LYS A 620 -3.13 17.18 -8.61
N ALA A 621 -1.92 17.37 -8.08
CA ALA A 621 -1.08 18.52 -8.43
C ALA A 621 -0.72 18.54 -9.92
N ALA A 622 -0.50 17.38 -10.54
CA ALA A 622 -0.25 17.28 -11.98
C ALA A 622 -1.46 17.69 -12.84
N TYR A 623 -2.69 17.39 -12.41
CA TYR A 623 -3.91 17.83 -13.10
C TYR A 623 -4.09 19.34 -13.02
N ILE A 624 -3.84 19.93 -11.86
CA ILE A 624 -3.85 21.38 -11.67
C ILE A 624 -2.77 22.05 -12.53
N ALA A 625 -1.55 21.50 -12.55
CA ALA A 625 -0.45 21.99 -13.38
C ALA A 625 -0.76 21.92 -14.89
N LYS A 626 -1.61 20.97 -15.32
CA LYS A 626 -2.09 20.84 -16.70
C LYS A 626 -3.28 21.74 -17.04
N GLY A 627 -3.71 22.58 -16.10
CA GLY A 627 -4.69 23.64 -16.34
C GLY A 627 -6.09 23.37 -15.79
N MET A 628 -6.33 22.29 -15.05
CA MET A 628 -7.57 22.10 -14.29
C MET A 628 -7.54 22.96 -13.01
N ASP A 629 -8.70 23.28 -12.43
CA ASP A 629 -8.81 24.21 -11.30
C ASP A 629 -9.16 23.51 -9.98
N ALA A 630 -9.82 22.35 -10.03
CA ALA A 630 -10.06 21.50 -8.85
C ALA A 630 -10.19 20.01 -9.24
N VAL A 631 -10.21 19.13 -8.24
CA VAL A 631 -10.32 17.67 -8.43
C VAL A 631 -11.33 17.08 -7.44
N VAL A 632 -12.23 16.24 -7.93
CA VAL A 632 -13.21 15.47 -7.15
C VAL A 632 -13.04 13.98 -7.44
N ASP A 633 -12.99 13.19 -6.37
CA ASP A 633 -12.81 11.73 -6.47
C ASP A 633 -14.14 11.02 -6.80
N LYS A 634 -14.07 9.96 -7.61
CA LYS A 634 -15.13 8.98 -7.87
C LYS A 634 -15.02 7.84 -6.82
N PRO A 635 -16.12 7.31 -6.26
CA PRO A 635 -17.52 7.63 -6.54
C PRO A 635 -17.89 9.03 -6.07
N ILE A 636 -18.68 9.75 -6.88
CA ILE A 636 -18.95 11.17 -6.68
C ILE A 636 -19.88 11.37 -5.48
N ASP A 637 -19.36 12.02 -4.44
CA ASP A 637 -20.16 12.58 -3.36
C ASP A 637 -20.70 13.95 -3.80
N ILE A 638 -22.03 14.06 -3.90
CA ILE A 638 -22.70 15.27 -4.38
C ILE A 638 -22.49 16.46 -3.44
N GLU A 639 -22.42 16.26 -2.13
CA GLU A 639 -22.23 17.37 -1.19
C GLU A 639 -20.80 17.92 -1.32
N LYS A 640 -19.81 17.02 -1.47
CA LYS A 640 -18.42 17.39 -1.75
C LYS A 640 -18.27 18.06 -3.12
N LEU A 641 -18.99 17.59 -4.14
CA LEU A 641 -18.98 18.21 -5.47
C LEU A 641 -19.53 19.63 -5.41
N LEU A 642 -20.69 19.85 -4.78
CA LEU A 642 -21.30 21.17 -4.67
C LEU A 642 -20.45 22.17 -3.89
N SER A 643 -19.84 21.74 -2.77
CA SER A 643 -18.92 22.58 -2.01
C SER A 643 -17.65 22.91 -2.81
N THR A 644 -17.12 21.96 -3.57
CA THR A 644 -15.97 22.19 -4.45
C THR A 644 -16.32 23.17 -5.58
N ILE A 645 -17.52 23.06 -6.16
CA ILE A 645 -18.02 23.99 -7.18
C ILE A 645 -18.08 25.41 -6.61
N GLU A 646 -18.71 25.60 -5.45
CA GLU A 646 -18.81 26.93 -4.85
C GLU A 646 -17.46 27.53 -4.47
N ALA A 647 -16.52 26.70 -4.00
CA ALA A 647 -15.17 27.15 -3.65
C ALA A 647 -14.30 27.47 -4.88
N SER A 648 -14.49 26.78 -6.01
CA SER A 648 -13.61 26.85 -7.18
C SER A 648 -14.09 27.82 -8.26
N VAL A 649 -15.37 28.21 -8.22
CA VAL A 649 -15.96 29.13 -9.20
C VAL A 649 -15.91 30.58 -8.65
N PRO A 650 -15.22 31.52 -9.32
CA PRO A 650 -15.03 32.89 -8.83
C PRO A 650 -16.32 33.63 -8.49
N GLU A 651 -16.27 34.58 -7.56
CA GLU A 651 -17.39 35.47 -7.26
C GLU A 651 -17.81 36.27 -8.51
N GLY A 652 -19.12 36.41 -8.73
CA GLY A 652 -19.68 37.05 -9.93
C GLY A 652 -19.95 36.10 -11.11
N VAL A 653 -19.51 34.84 -11.01
CA VAL A 653 -19.91 33.76 -11.93
C VAL A 653 -21.11 33.01 -11.34
N GLY A 654 -22.07 32.67 -12.21
CA GLY A 654 -23.32 32.01 -11.85
C GLY A 654 -24.38 33.00 -11.36
N GLU A 655 -25.65 32.62 -11.50
CA GLU A 655 -26.76 33.43 -11.03
C GLU A 655 -26.96 33.22 -9.53
N VAL A 656 -26.82 34.29 -8.74
CA VAL A 656 -27.14 34.27 -7.31
C VAL A 656 -28.61 33.95 -7.16
N TYR A 657 -28.89 32.77 -6.62
CA TYR A 657 -30.25 32.32 -6.36
C TYR A 657 -30.50 32.40 -4.87
N THR A 658 -31.23 33.42 -4.43
CA THR A 658 -31.88 33.36 -3.12
C THR A 658 -32.88 32.22 -3.17
N VAL A 659 -32.63 31.18 -2.37
CA VAL A 659 -33.63 30.13 -2.14
C VAL A 659 -34.92 30.87 -1.73
N PRO A 660 -36.01 30.82 -2.52
CA PRO A 660 -37.28 31.26 -2.00
C PRO A 660 -37.53 30.36 -0.80
N VAL A 661 -37.68 30.97 0.38
CA VAL A 661 -38.33 30.29 1.51
C VAL A 661 -39.59 29.70 0.90
N ARG A 662 -39.65 28.36 0.80
CA ARG A 662 -40.86 27.69 0.35
C ARG A 662 -41.89 27.99 1.41
N ASP A 663 -42.69 29.02 1.19
CA ASP A 663 -44.04 29.07 1.71
C ASP A 663 -44.71 27.76 1.27
N THR A 664 -45.30 27.09 2.25
CA THR A 664 -46.23 26.00 2.04
C THR A 664 -47.37 26.50 1.15
N GLU A 665 -47.30 26.26 -0.15
CA GLU A 665 -48.46 26.34 -1.05
C GLU A 665 -48.77 24.96 -1.64
N THR A 666 -49.69 24.32 -0.93
CA THR A 666 -50.84 23.51 -1.35
C THR A 666 -51.12 23.33 -2.85
N ASP A 667 -51.51 22.10 -3.20
CA ASP A 667 -52.41 21.73 -4.31
C ASP A 667 -52.14 22.30 -5.70
N MET A 668 -51.25 21.64 -6.44
CA MET A 668 -51.43 21.49 -7.88
C MET A 668 -51.45 19.98 -8.19
N GLN A 669 -52.61 19.36 -8.04
CA GLN A 669 -52.85 17.98 -8.48
C GLN A 669 -52.77 17.95 -10.02
N LEU A 670 -51.66 17.43 -10.56
CA LEU A 670 -51.64 16.98 -11.95
C LEU A 670 -52.61 15.80 -12.11
N PRO A 671 -53.35 15.71 -13.23
CA PRO A 671 -54.20 14.56 -13.49
C PRO A 671 -53.38 13.27 -13.42
N ALA A 672 -53.98 12.21 -12.87
CA ALA A 672 -53.36 10.89 -12.88
C ALA A 672 -53.12 10.47 -14.33
N LEU A 673 -51.86 10.28 -14.68
CA LEU A 673 -51.47 9.84 -16.02
C LEU A 673 -51.46 8.32 -16.05
N ASP A 674 -52.21 7.76 -16.99
CA ASP A 674 -52.24 6.32 -17.19
C ASP A 674 -50.83 5.82 -17.58
N GLY A 675 -50.34 4.79 -16.89
CA GLY A 675 -49.01 4.21 -17.06
C GLY A 675 -47.82 4.97 -16.43
N ILE A 676 -48.04 6.03 -15.64
CA ILE A 676 -46.97 6.81 -14.98
C ILE A 676 -47.28 7.03 -13.48
N ASP A 677 -46.36 6.64 -12.60
CA ASP A 677 -46.45 6.96 -11.17
C ASP A 677 -45.95 8.39 -10.91
N MET A 678 -46.89 9.32 -10.94
CA MET A 678 -46.63 10.75 -10.74
C MET A 678 -46.08 11.07 -9.36
N ASN A 679 -46.50 10.36 -8.31
CA ASN A 679 -46.03 10.61 -6.95
C ASN A 679 -44.56 10.21 -6.79
N LYS A 680 -44.20 9.04 -7.32
CA LYS A 680 -42.83 8.56 -7.32
C LYS A 680 -41.95 9.44 -8.22
N GLY A 681 -42.41 9.78 -9.42
CA GLY A 681 -41.72 10.70 -10.32
C GLY A 681 -41.44 12.07 -9.69
N ILE A 682 -42.45 12.71 -9.09
CA ILE A 682 -42.31 14.01 -8.41
C ILE A 682 -41.39 13.89 -7.19
N SER A 683 -41.41 12.77 -6.45
CA SER A 683 -40.49 12.57 -5.32
C SER A 683 -39.02 12.47 -5.74
N VAL A 684 -38.75 11.92 -6.93
CA VAL A 684 -37.42 11.78 -7.51
C VAL A 684 -36.94 13.11 -8.10
N TRP A 685 -37.82 13.82 -8.81
CA TRP A 685 -37.46 15.04 -9.54
C TRP A 685 -37.62 16.32 -8.71
N LYS A 686 -38.41 16.31 -7.64
CA LYS A 686 -38.66 17.40 -6.65
C LYS A 686 -39.13 18.75 -7.22
N ASP A 687 -39.23 18.88 -8.54
CA ASP A 687 -39.78 19.99 -9.31
C ASP A 687 -40.72 19.48 -10.41
N ILE A 688 -41.97 19.94 -10.34
CA ILE A 688 -43.07 19.51 -11.21
C ILE A 688 -42.85 19.98 -12.66
N LYS A 689 -42.30 21.19 -12.85
CA LYS A 689 -42.08 21.76 -14.20
C LYS A 689 -41.00 21.00 -14.95
N THR A 690 -39.90 20.66 -14.28
CA THR A 690 -38.80 19.88 -14.85
C THR A 690 -39.23 18.45 -15.13
N TYR A 691 -40.00 17.83 -14.23
CA TYR A 691 -40.56 16.50 -14.47
C TYR A 691 -41.50 16.47 -15.69
N LYS A 692 -42.37 17.47 -15.86
CA LYS A 692 -43.23 17.62 -17.05
C LYS A 692 -42.41 17.75 -18.33
N LYS A 693 -41.33 18.56 -18.33
CA LYS A 693 -40.42 18.68 -19.50
C LYS A 693 -39.74 17.35 -19.83
N ALA A 694 -39.31 16.59 -18.83
CA ALA A 694 -38.67 15.29 -19.02
C ALA A 694 -39.63 14.24 -19.61
N LEU A 695 -40.90 14.24 -19.17
CA LEU A 695 -41.95 13.39 -19.76
C LEU A 695 -42.23 13.76 -21.22
N ILE A 696 -42.37 15.05 -21.54
CA ILE A 696 -42.59 15.51 -22.93
C ILE A 696 -41.38 15.14 -23.81
N GLY A 697 -40.15 15.37 -23.34
CA GLY A 697 -38.94 15.01 -24.07
C GLY A 697 -38.80 13.50 -24.30
N PHE A 698 -39.27 12.68 -23.37
CA PHE A 698 -39.36 11.23 -23.56
C PHE A 698 -40.37 10.85 -24.65
N SER A 699 -41.57 11.43 -24.59
CA SER A 699 -42.64 11.27 -25.60
C SER A 699 -42.12 11.60 -27.01
N ASP A 700 -41.50 12.78 -27.18
CA ASP A 700 -40.99 13.25 -28.47
C ASP A 700 -39.87 12.35 -29.05
N LYS A 701 -38.97 11.84 -28.19
CA LYS A 701 -37.78 11.10 -28.64
C LYS A 701 -38.05 9.61 -28.87
N TYR A 702 -38.95 9.01 -28.08
CA TYR A 702 -39.12 7.55 -28.03
C TYR A 702 -40.49 7.05 -28.51
N SER A 703 -41.37 7.90 -29.03
CA SER A 703 -42.67 7.50 -29.58
C SER A 703 -42.57 6.36 -30.60
N ASN A 704 -41.54 6.40 -31.47
CA ASN A 704 -41.35 5.43 -32.56
C ASN A 704 -40.24 4.40 -32.24
N ALA A 705 -39.82 4.29 -30.97
CA ALA A 705 -38.69 3.44 -30.59
C ALA A 705 -38.98 1.95 -30.85
N ALA A 706 -40.20 1.49 -30.60
CA ALA A 706 -40.61 0.10 -30.86
C ALA A 706 -40.50 -0.26 -32.35
N GLU A 707 -40.83 0.66 -33.26
CA GLU A 707 -40.77 0.42 -34.71
C GLU A 707 -39.33 0.32 -35.19
N LYS A 708 -38.43 1.14 -34.64
CA LYS A 708 -36.98 1.02 -34.87
C LYS A 708 -36.43 -0.31 -34.37
N ILE A 709 -36.86 -0.75 -33.18
CA ILE A 709 -36.42 -2.04 -32.62
C ILE A 709 -36.91 -3.21 -33.50
N ILE A 710 -38.15 -3.16 -34.01
CA ILE A 710 -38.67 -4.18 -34.94
C ILE A 710 -37.78 -4.27 -36.18
N LEU A 711 -37.50 -3.13 -36.84
CA LEU A 711 -36.64 -3.09 -38.03
C LEU A 711 -35.23 -3.63 -37.76
N LEU A 712 -34.63 -3.29 -36.62
CA LEU A 712 -33.30 -3.76 -36.25
C LEU A 712 -33.28 -5.26 -35.95
N ILE A 713 -34.33 -5.81 -35.34
CA ILE A 713 -34.45 -7.26 -35.14
C ILE A 713 -34.66 -7.98 -36.48
N GLU A 714 -35.46 -7.43 -37.39
CA GLU A 714 -35.70 -7.99 -38.73
C GLU A 714 -34.42 -7.99 -39.60
N ASN A 715 -33.57 -6.98 -39.45
CA ASN A 715 -32.29 -6.85 -40.14
C ASN A 715 -31.12 -7.59 -39.46
N ASP A 716 -31.37 -8.36 -38.39
CA ASP A 716 -30.36 -9.07 -37.57
C ASP A 716 -29.31 -8.15 -36.89
N GLU A 717 -29.64 -6.86 -36.70
CA GLU A 717 -28.82 -5.85 -36.00
C GLU A 717 -29.11 -5.84 -34.49
N ILE A 718 -28.91 -6.98 -33.82
CA ILE A 718 -29.34 -7.21 -32.43
C ILE A 718 -28.64 -6.29 -31.42
N ASP A 719 -27.37 -5.95 -31.64
CA ASP A 719 -26.62 -5.07 -30.74
C ASP A 719 -27.14 -3.62 -30.78
N ALA A 720 -27.57 -3.15 -31.96
CA ALA A 720 -28.20 -1.84 -32.11
C ALA A 720 -29.60 -1.82 -31.48
N ALA A 721 -30.38 -2.90 -31.64
CA ALA A 721 -31.66 -3.07 -30.94
C ALA A 721 -31.47 -3.07 -29.42
N TYR A 722 -30.44 -3.77 -28.91
CA TYR A 722 -30.10 -3.80 -27.50
C TYR A 722 -29.76 -2.41 -26.95
N ALA A 723 -28.99 -1.60 -27.69
CA ALA A 723 -28.64 -0.24 -27.29
C ALA A 723 -29.86 0.67 -27.09
N ILE A 724 -30.86 0.59 -27.98
CA ILE A 724 -32.12 1.35 -27.85
C ILE A 724 -32.90 0.88 -26.62
N VAL A 725 -33.04 -0.44 -26.43
CA VAL A 725 -33.76 -1.03 -25.29
C VAL A 725 -33.07 -0.74 -23.97
N HIS A 726 -31.74 -0.75 -23.94
CA HIS A 726 -30.96 -0.40 -22.76
C HIS A 726 -31.16 1.07 -22.36
N SER A 727 -31.14 1.98 -23.34
CA SER A 727 -31.44 3.40 -23.14
C SER A 727 -32.86 3.62 -22.59
N LEU A 728 -33.85 2.92 -23.16
CA LEU A 728 -35.23 2.95 -22.68
C LEU A 728 -35.35 2.43 -21.24
N THR A 729 -34.57 1.40 -20.86
CA THR A 729 -34.60 0.81 -19.51
C THR A 729 -34.22 1.85 -18.46
N GLY A 730 -33.13 2.60 -18.69
CA GLY A 730 -32.68 3.64 -17.78
C GLY A 730 -33.71 4.78 -17.64
N LEU A 731 -34.18 5.31 -18.77
CA LEU A 731 -35.13 6.43 -18.81
C LEU A 731 -36.49 6.08 -18.21
N THR A 732 -37.03 4.90 -18.54
CA THR A 732 -38.36 4.49 -18.05
C THR A 732 -38.39 4.23 -16.55
N GLY A 733 -37.27 3.78 -15.97
CA GLY A 733 -37.11 3.63 -14.52
C GLY A 733 -37.07 4.98 -13.79
N ILE A 734 -36.37 5.98 -14.34
CA ILE A 734 -36.22 7.32 -13.75
C ILE A 734 -37.52 8.14 -13.86
N LEU A 735 -38.24 8.00 -14.97
CA LEU A 735 -39.53 8.65 -15.21
C LEU A 735 -40.72 7.91 -14.58
N SER A 736 -40.45 6.82 -13.84
CA SER A 736 -41.49 6.05 -13.13
C SER A 736 -42.64 5.58 -14.04
N LEU A 737 -42.32 5.18 -15.27
CA LEU A 737 -43.27 4.59 -16.23
C LEU A 737 -43.60 3.15 -15.81
N THR A 738 -44.74 2.96 -15.15
CA THR A 738 -45.07 1.73 -14.43
C THR A 738 -45.24 0.54 -15.36
N ASP A 739 -45.78 0.77 -16.55
CA ASP A 739 -46.14 -0.31 -17.48
C ASP A 739 -45.03 -0.60 -18.49
N VAL A 740 -44.28 0.45 -18.87
CA VAL A 740 -43.22 0.36 -19.88
C VAL A 740 -41.93 -0.21 -19.27
N TYR A 741 -41.56 0.21 -18.06
CA TYR A 741 -40.29 -0.18 -17.44
C TYR A 741 -40.10 -1.70 -17.27
N PRO A 742 -41.09 -2.47 -16.76
CA PRO A 742 -40.94 -3.92 -16.63
C PRO A 742 -40.76 -4.61 -17.99
N LEU A 743 -41.52 -4.16 -19.00
CA LEU A 743 -41.51 -4.75 -20.33
C LEU A 743 -40.19 -4.52 -21.07
N VAL A 744 -39.64 -3.30 -20.99
CA VAL A 744 -38.35 -2.97 -21.61
C VAL A 744 -37.20 -3.70 -20.92
N ARG A 745 -37.25 -3.88 -19.59
CA ARG A 745 -36.25 -4.66 -18.86
C ARG A 745 -36.24 -6.13 -19.30
N GLU A 746 -37.42 -6.73 -19.46
CA GLU A 746 -37.56 -8.10 -19.98
C GLU A 746 -37.10 -8.20 -21.43
N LEU A 747 -37.45 -7.23 -22.27
CA LEU A 747 -36.98 -7.15 -23.66
C LEU A 747 -35.45 -7.04 -23.73
N SER A 748 -34.81 -6.29 -22.82
CA SER A 748 -33.35 -6.18 -22.73
C SER A 748 -32.71 -7.54 -22.47
N GLN A 749 -33.29 -8.33 -21.55
CA GLN A 749 -32.84 -9.68 -21.25
C GLN A 749 -33.02 -10.62 -22.45
N LEU A 750 -34.18 -10.58 -23.11
CA LEU A 750 -34.47 -11.43 -24.26
C LEU A 750 -33.55 -11.17 -25.46
N LEU A 751 -33.19 -9.90 -25.71
CA LEU A 751 -32.21 -9.54 -26.74
C LEU A 751 -30.80 -10.04 -26.38
N LYS A 752 -30.41 -9.95 -25.11
CA LYS A 752 -29.12 -10.47 -24.62
C LYS A 752 -29.04 -12.00 -24.73
N GLU A 753 -30.14 -12.69 -24.48
CA GLU A 753 -30.27 -14.15 -24.63
C GLU A 753 -30.49 -14.60 -26.09
N ARG A 754 -30.53 -13.66 -27.05
CA ARG A 754 -30.82 -13.89 -28.48
C ARG A 754 -32.14 -14.64 -28.74
N ASN A 755 -33.13 -14.46 -27.86
CA ASN A 755 -34.45 -15.06 -28.02
C ASN A 755 -35.35 -14.16 -28.88
N LEU A 756 -35.08 -14.13 -30.19
CA LEU A 756 -35.66 -13.16 -31.13
C LEU A 756 -37.18 -13.27 -31.28
N SER A 757 -37.74 -14.48 -31.21
CA SER A 757 -39.20 -14.69 -31.33
C SER A 757 -39.96 -14.05 -30.17
N LYS A 758 -39.47 -14.24 -28.94
CA LYS A 758 -40.04 -13.57 -27.77
C LYS A 758 -39.74 -12.08 -27.77
N ALA A 759 -38.52 -11.67 -28.11
CA ALA A 759 -38.16 -10.26 -28.21
C ALA A 759 -39.08 -9.50 -29.18
N MET A 760 -39.43 -10.09 -30.33
CA MET A 760 -40.37 -9.50 -31.28
C MET A 760 -41.77 -9.34 -30.68
N GLY A 761 -42.29 -10.36 -29.98
CA GLY A 761 -43.58 -10.29 -29.28
C GLY A 761 -43.62 -9.20 -28.19
N HIS A 762 -42.54 -9.06 -27.41
CA HIS A 762 -42.42 -8.00 -26.41
C HIS A 762 -42.25 -6.61 -27.03
N THR A 763 -41.63 -6.50 -28.20
CA THR A 763 -41.48 -5.23 -28.94
C THR A 763 -42.82 -4.74 -29.50
N ILE A 764 -43.68 -5.65 -29.99
CA ILE A 764 -45.04 -5.31 -30.43
C ILE A 764 -45.86 -4.78 -29.25
N ARG A 765 -45.78 -5.43 -28.09
CA ARG A 765 -46.46 -4.97 -26.87
C ARG A 765 -45.89 -3.63 -26.36
N LEU A 766 -44.60 -3.41 -26.55
CA LEU A 766 -43.94 -2.14 -26.22
C LEU A 766 -44.49 -1.00 -27.09
N LYS A 767 -44.76 -1.25 -28.37
CA LYS A 767 -45.39 -0.28 -29.28
C LYS A 767 -46.74 0.20 -28.72
N GLU A 768 -47.60 -0.72 -28.29
CA GLU A 768 -48.92 -0.39 -27.75
C GLU A 768 -48.83 0.46 -26.47
N LEU A 769 -47.91 0.12 -25.57
CA LEU A 769 -47.73 0.86 -24.31
C LEU A 769 -47.09 2.24 -24.53
N LEU A 770 -46.12 2.35 -25.44
CA LEU A 770 -45.50 3.64 -25.77
C LEU A 770 -46.53 4.60 -26.38
N VAL A 771 -47.43 4.13 -27.25
CA VAL A 771 -48.51 4.95 -27.80
C VAL A 771 -49.41 5.48 -26.68
N LYS A 772 -49.90 4.60 -25.78
CA LYS A 772 -50.76 5.00 -24.65
C LYS A 772 -50.10 6.02 -23.72
N VAL A 773 -48.84 5.79 -23.37
CA VAL A 773 -48.06 6.69 -22.52
C VAL A 773 -47.84 8.04 -23.21
N THR A 774 -47.53 8.04 -24.51
CA THR A 774 -47.30 9.24 -25.31
C THR A 774 -48.59 10.09 -25.37
N GLU A 775 -49.75 9.45 -25.59
CA GLU A 775 -51.06 10.10 -25.54
C GLU A 775 -51.37 10.69 -24.16
N SER A 776 -51.10 9.92 -23.10
CA SER A 776 -51.25 10.35 -21.70
C SER A 776 -50.37 11.57 -21.40
N ILE A 777 -49.10 11.58 -21.80
CA ILE A 777 -48.17 12.71 -21.61
C ILE A 777 -48.61 13.95 -22.41
N ASN A 778 -49.08 13.74 -23.65
CA ASN A 778 -49.54 14.83 -24.51
C ASN A 778 -50.82 15.51 -23.97
N SER A 779 -51.63 14.79 -23.17
CA SER A 779 -52.81 15.36 -22.50
C SER A 779 -52.48 16.45 -21.45
N ILE A 780 -51.24 16.50 -20.96
CA ILE A 780 -50.75 17.57 -20.05
C ILE A 780 -50.43 18.86 -20.82
N GLY A 781 -50.45 18.83 -22.15
CA GLY A 781 -49.99 19.90 -23.05
C GLY A 781 -50.90 21.11 -23.18
N GLU A 782 -52.13 21.11 -22.63
CA GLU A 782 -53.12 22.17 -22.93
C GLU A 782 -53.50 23.13 -21.78
N VAL A 783 -52.94 23.01 -20.58
CA VAL A 783 -53.30 23.91 -19.45
C VAL A 783 -52.17 24.89 -19.10
N ASP A 784 -52.44 26.16 -19.38
CA ASP A 784 -51.83 27.42 -18.94
C ASP A 784 -50.31 27.56 -19.05
N VAL A 785 -49.86 28.05 -20.22
CA VAL A 785 -48.63 28.84 -20.34
C VAL A 785 -49.03 30.30 -20.27
N VAL A 786 -48.84 30.90 -19.08
CA VAL A 786 -48.76 32.35 -18.91
C VAL A 786 -47.70 32.89 -19.86
N GLU A 787 -48.07 33.90 -20.63
CA GLU A 787 -47.29 34.61 -21.64
C GLU A 787 -45.86 34.91 -21.19
N ASP A 788 -44.88 34.31 -21.87
CA ASP A 788 -43.52 34.86 -21.93
C ASP A 788 -43.41 35.71 -23.20
N VAL A 789 -43.06 36.97 -22.99
CA VAL A 789 -42.99 38.08 -23.96
C VAL A 789 -42.25 37.68 -25.25
N GLU A 790 -42.98 37.56 -26.37
CA GLU A 790 -42.39 37.44 -27.71
C GLU A 790 -41.65 38.73 -28.08
N LYS A 791 -40.33 38.65 -28.25
CA LYS A 791 -39.58 39.65 -29.02
C LYS A 791 -40.02 39.55 -30.49
N SER A 792 -40.78 40.55 -30.95
CA SER A 792 -41.04 40.78 -32.37
C SER A 792 -39.73 41.07 -33.11
N VAL A 793 -39.22 40.09 -33.86
CA VAL A 793 -38.17 40.33 -34.85
C VAL A 793 -38.87 40.98 -36.05
N GLU A 794 -38.46 42.18 -36.45
CA GLU A 794 -38.96 42.83 -37.67
C GLU A 794 -38.72 41.91 -38.88
N LEU A 795 -39.79 41.37 -39.47
CA LEU A 795 -39.71 40.51 -40.64
C LEU A 795 -39.46 41.35 -41.90
N ASP A 796 -38.31 41.17 -42.53
CA ASP A 796 -38.06 41.64 -43.90
C ASP A 796 -38.71 40.66 -44.90
N ILE A 797 -39.99 40.88 -45.20
CA ILE A 797 -40.86 40.01 -46.01
C ILE A 797 -40.23 39.62 -47.38
N PRO A 798 -39.56 40.52 -48.13
CA PRO A 798 -38.80 40.17 -49.34
C PRO A 798 -37.76 39.07 -49.16
N VAL A 799 -36.97 39.11 -48.07
CA VAL A 799 -35.90 38.15 -47.80
C VAL A 799 -36.49 36.79 -47.42
N VAL A 800 -37.54 36.80 -46.59
CA VAL A 800 -38.26 35.57 -46.20
C VAL A 800 -38.92 34.92 -47.41
N LYS A 801 -39.48 35.70 -48.34
CA LYS A 801 -40.02 35.18 -49.61
C LYS A 801 -38.95 34.47 -50.44
N GLU A 802 -37.74 35.03 -50.55
CA GLU A 802 -36.65 34.39 -51.31
C GLU A 802 -36.20 33.07 -50.67
N ILE A 803 -36.09 33.03 -49.34
CA ILE A 803 -35.72 31.81 -48.60
C ILE A 803 -36.78 30.72 -48.76
N ILE A 804 -38.07 31.08 -48.66
CA ILE A 804 -39.19 30.14 -48.86
C ILE A 804 -39.19 29.58 -50.30
N LEU A 805 -39.01 30.41 -51.32
CA LEU A 805 -38.95 29.93 -52.71
C LEU A 805 -37.75 28.99 -52.95
N ARG A 806 -36.60 29.29 -52.33
CA ARG A 806 -35.41 28.44 -52.40
C ARG A 806 -35.63 27.08 -51.71
N LEU A 807 -36.27 27.07 -50.54
CA LEU A 807 -36.68 25.86 -49.83
C LEU A 807 -37.63 25.00 -50.69
N LEU A 808 -38.69 25.61 -51.22
CA LEU A 808 -39.66 24.89 -52.05
C LEU A 808 -39.02 24.27 -53.30
N LYS A 809 -38.09 24.97 -53.96
CA LYS A 809 -37.34 24.43 -55.10
C LYS A 809 -36.37 23.32 -54.70
N SER A 810 -35.74 23.43 -53.52
CA SER A 810 -34.83 22.39 -53.01
C SER A 810 -35.57 21.09 -52.62
N PHE A 811 -36.81 21.20 -52.15
CA PHE A 811 -37.66 20.03 -51.88
C PHE A 811 -38.04 19.27 -53.16
N GLU A 812 -38.29 19.98 -54.27
CA GLU A 812 -38.57 19.35 -55.57
C GLU A 812 -37.34 18.64 -56.16
N ALA A 813 -36.15 19.16 -55.86
CA ALA A 813 -34.89 18.57 -56.32
C ALA A 813 -34.37 17.43 -55.41
N TYR A 814 -35.05 17.13 -54.29
CA TYR A 814 -34.62 16.14 -53.29
C TYR A 814 -33.16 16.29 -52.87
N ASN A 815 -32.67 17.53 -52.75
CA ASN A 815 -31.26 17.81 -52.47
C ASN A 815 -31.06 18.27 -51.01
N PRO A 816 -30.58 17.40 -50.10
CA PRO A 816 -30.47 17.72 -48.66
C PRO A 816 -29.45 18.82 -48.36
N ASP A 817 -28.38 18.90 -49.15
CA ASP A 817 -27.25 19.82 -48.93
C ASP A 817 -27.65 21.30 -49.07
N VAL A 818 -28.78 21.57 -49.73
CA VAL A 818 -29.31 22.93 -49.96
C VAL A 818 -30.43 23.26 -48.97
N VAL A 819 -31.09 22.25 -48.40
CA VAL A 819 -32.26 22.40 -47.51
C VAL A 819 -31.84 22.89 -46.13
N GLU A 820 -30.80 22.29 -45.53
CA GLU A 820 -30.35 22.64 -44.18
C GLU A 820 -29.94 24.12 -44.03
N PRO A 821 -29.10 24.69 -44.92
CA PRO A 821 -28.72 26.10 -44.84
C PRO A 821 -29.91 27.05 -45.00
N ALA A 822 -30.84 26.73 -45.91
CA ALA A 822 -32.02 27.56 -46.15
C ALA A 822 -33.03 27.48 -44.99
N LEU A 823 -33.17 26.31 -44.35
CA LEU A 823 -34.00 26.12 -43.16
C LEU A 823 -33.45 26.91 -41.96
N LEU A 824 -32.12 26.94 -41.79
CA LEU A 824 -31.45 27.71 -40.74
C LEU A 824 -31.65 29.22 -40.92
N GLN A 825 -31.59 29.70 -42.16
CA GLN A 825 -31.91 31.10 -42.49
C GLN A 825 -33.37 31.44 -42.20
N LEU A 826 -34.30 30.53 -42.51
CA LEU A 826 -35.71 30.72 -42.22
C LEU A 826 -35.98 30.72 -40.70
N GLN A 827 -35.31 29.86 -39.92
CA GLN A 827 -35.39 29.84 -38.45
C GLN A 827 -34.97 31.17 -37.80
N GLY A 828 -34.07 31.93 -38.44
CA GLY A 828 -33.67 33.26 -38.00
C GLY A 828 -34.72 34.34 -38.26
N ALA A 829 -35.65 34.11 -39.18
CA ALA A 829 -36.58 35.13 -39.69
C ALA A 829 -38.05 34.91 -39.32
N VAL A 830 -38.42 33.73 -38.78
CA VAL A 830 -39.80 33.42 -38.36
C VAL A 830 -39.83 32.84 -36.95
N SER A 831 -40.99 32.88 -36.28
CA SER A 831 -41.07 32.37 -34.90
C SER A 831 -40.88 30.85 -34.84
N ARG A 832 -40.37 30.35 -33.72
CA ARG A 832 -40.18 28.89 -33.49
C ARG A 832 -41.47 28.10 -33.65
N ARG A 833 -42.62 28.71 -33.37
CA ARG A 833 -43.94 28.11 -33.55
C ARG A 833 -44.29 27.94 -35.02
N GLN A 834 -43.99 28.94 -35.84
CA GLN A 834 -44.32 28.98 -37.27
C GLN A 834 -43.50 27.98 -38.11
N ILE A 835 -42.24 27.72 -37.73
CA ILE A 835 -41.36 26.80 -38.49
C ILE A 835 -41.31 25.36 -37.97
N LYS A 836 -41.95 25.09 -36.82
CA LYS A 836 -41.87 23.80 -36.10
C LYS A 836 -42.11 22.59 -37.02
N TRP A 837 -43.17 22.65 -37.82
CA TRP A 837 -43.59 21.52 -38.66
C TRP A 837 -42.73 21.37 -39.91
N VAL A 838 -42.31 22.48 -40.53
CA VAL A 838 -41.36 22.47 -41.66
C VAL A 838 -40.06 21.82 -41.23
N LYS A 839 -39.50 22.22 -40.08
CA LYS A 839 -38.27 21.65 -39.53
C LYS A 839 -38.40 20.16 -39.28
N ARG A 840 -39.48 19.74 -38.61
CA ARG A 840 -39.73 18.33 -38.30
C ARG A 840 -39.75 17.45 -39.56
N TYR A 841 -40.48 17.86 -40.60
CA TYR A 841 -40.57 17.05 -41.81
C TYR A 841 -39.27 17.05 -42.65
N VAL A 842 -38.47 18.11 -42.57
CA VAL A 842 -37.12 18.11 -43.15
C VAL A 842 -36.20 17.13 -42.42
N GLU A 843 -36.22 17.12 -41.08
CA GLU A 843 -35.43 16.18 -40.26
C GLU A 843 -35.89 14.71 -40.45
N GLU A 844 -37.18 14.50 -40.74
CA GLU A 844 -37.75 13.20 -41.10
C GLU A 844 -37.51 12.81 -42.57
N LEU A 845 -36.83 13.66 -43.37
CA LEU A 845 -36.61 13.52 -44.83
C LEU A 845 -37.92 13.39 -45.67
N ASP A 846 -39.06 13.79 -45.11
CA ASP A 846 -40.36 13.83 -45.79
C ASP A 846 -40.54 15.18 -46.51
N PHE A 847 -39.82 15.34 -47.63
CA PHE A 847 -39.82 16.59 -48.39
C PHE A 847 -41.17 16.96 -49.01
N VAL A 848 -42.09 15.99 -49.16
CA VAL A 848 -43.45 16.23 -49.65
C VAL A 848 -44.26 16.97 -48.59
N LYS A 849 -44.27 16.48 -47.34
CA LYS A 849 -44.95 17.18 -46.24
C LYS A 849 -44.24 18.47 -45.84
N ALA A 850 -42.91 18.50 -45.90
CA ALA A 850 -42.14 19.72 -45.66
C ALA A 850 -42.53 20.83 -46.66
N LYS A 851 -42.76 20.49 -47.93
CA LYS A 851 -43.25 21.41 -48.95
C LYS A 851 -44.65 21.94 -48.62
N GLU A 852 -45.59 21.07 -48.24
CA GLU A 852 -46.95 21.47 -47.87
C GLU A 852 -46.99 22.45 -46.69
N GLU A 853 -46.22 22.15 -45.63
CA GLU A 853 -46.13 23.02 -44.44
C GLU A 853 -45.40 24.34 -44.75
N THR A 854 -44.43 24.33 -45.67
CA THR A 854 -43.75 25.55 -46.11
C THR A 854 -44.68 26.46 -46.92
N ILE A 855 -45.59 25.89 -47.72
CA ILE A 855 -46.65 26.64 -48.42
C ILE A 855 -47.67 27.21 -47.43
N LYS A 856 -48.05 26.46 -46.38
CA LYS A 856 -48.93 26.96 -45.32
C LYS A 856 -48.27 28.13 -44.57
N LEU A 857 -47.00 28.00 -44.22
CA LEU A 857 -46.23 29.07 -43.59
C LEU A 857 -46.18 30.34 -44.47
N ALA A 858 -45.97 30.20 -45.78
CA ALA A 858 -46.00 31.32 -46.71
C ALA A 858 -47.36 32.05 -46.71
N LYS A 859 -48.47 31.30 -46.63
CA LYS A 859 -49.84 31.86 -46.54
C LYS A 859 -50.07 32.57 -45.21
N GLU A 860 -49.61 32.01 -44.09
CA GLU A 860 -49.69 32.63 -42.78
C GLU A 860 -48.92 33.96 -42.72
N LEU A 861 -47.79 34.04 -43.41
CA LEU A 861 -46.96 35.25 -43.50
C LEU A 861 -47.43 36.23 -44.60
N ARG A 862 -48.55 35.97 -45.27
CA ARG A 862 -49.11 36.78 -46.39
C ARG A 862 -48.13 36.97 -47.56
N ILE A 863 -47.29 35.97 -47.83
CA ILE A 863 -46.33 35.98 -48.94
C ILE A 863 -47.00 35.38 -50.18
N SER A 864 -47.16 36.16 -51.26
CA SER A 864 -47.61 35.63 -52.56
C SER A 864 -46.50 34.78 -53.20
N LEU A 865 -46.85 33.54 -53.55
CA LEU A 865 -45.98 32.54 -54.20
C LEU A 865 -46.19 32.49 -55.73
N ASP A 866 -46.70 33.55 -56.38
CA ASP A 866 -47.14 33.55 -57.79
C ASP A 866 -46.04 33.42 -58.88
N THR A 867 -44.90 32.81 -58.54
CA THR A 867 -43.88 32.37 -59.49
C THR A 867 -43.30 31.04 -59.00
N MET A 868 -44.04 29.96 -59.23
CA MET A 868 -43.49 28.62 -59.44
C MET A 868 -43.89 28.15 -60.82
#